data_AF-A0AAD6WA58-F1
#
_entry.id   AF-A0AAD6WA58-F1
#
_cell.length_a   1.000
_cell.length_b   1.000
_cell.length_c   1.000
_cell.angle_alpha   90.00
_cell.angle_beta   90.00
_cell.angle_gamma   90.00
#
_symmetry.space_group_name_H-M   'P 1'
#
loop_
_entity.id
_entity.type
_entity.pdbx_description
1 polymer ?
#
loop_
_entity_poly.entity_id
_entity_poly.type
_entity_poly.pdbx_seq_one_letter_code
_entity_poly.pdbx_strand_id
1 'polypeptide(L)'
;MDRKTVNVEMESKKEVPAEALAAARHELGEHNGINMSIEASNTFTFKDSDAMNRAFLGEVCPKTGIYIYSRHLNPTILNLGRQIAAMEGTETAYCTASGMSAISSVFLQLCNTGGHVVAAKTLYGGSHALLTHFLPQKCNITTTFVDIVDLEEVDKAMIEGKTSVLYFESISNPTLIVANIPELSKIAHAKGVRCCLWPADIVDQMRDPHEGPFMLLGPTMNPKLAFEISGRIPHLSMRMKKHCKRAMKYVTKMKELDPNLDVLYPGLKEHPQHSLLKSMSNKDYGFGGVFCIDMKTEGRAYRLMDKLQNNSKFGFMGVSLGYYETLMSCSSSSTNSMLDTKEKERAGISPGLVDVGLWRSLPNIDTSIIQAIEPRGFRIRRNFTILQTKRGVCVPVYKRQAMSEETKYVELCKGINGLDKIILREVRGCSAEVYLYGGHVTSWKNEHGEELLFVSSKAIFKPPKAIRGGIPICFPQFSNLGSLEPHGFARTRFWSIDNDPPPFPTNSSNKAFIDLILKHSEEDVKIWPHRYEFRLRITLGPGGDLMLTSRIRNTNTDGKSFTFTFAYHTYFHVTDISHMFVLSSEVRVEGLETLDYLDNLKNRERFTEQGDAIVFESEVDKVYLRTPTKIAVLDHERKRTFELRKDGLPDAVVWNPWDKKAKTIPDLGDDEYKHMLCVEAACVEKPITLKPGEEWRGRQELSAVPSSYCSGQLNPESAILSEDIGPA
;
A
#
# COMPACT_ATOMS: atom_id res chain seq x y z
N MET A 1 -31.03 -28.65 -55.30
CA MET A 1 -29.62 -28.71 -55.69
C MET A 1 -28.79 -28.90 -54.45
N ASP A 2 -28.09 -30.04 -54.44
CA ASP A 2 -27.39 -30.74 -53.37
C ASP A 2 -26.68 -29.92 -52.28
N ARG A 3 -27.04 -30.21 -51.02
CA ARG A 3 -26.17 -30.02 -49.85
C ARG A 3 -25.09 -31.10 -49.89
N LYS A 4 -23.91 -30.78 -50.41
CA LYS A 4 -22.72 -31.59 -50.16
C LYS A 4 -22.29 -31.39 -48.70
N THR A 5 -22.56 -32.40 -47.89
CA THR A 5 -21.93 -32.63 -46.59
C THR A 5 -20.43 -32.75 -46.81
N VAL A 6 -19.69 -31.68 -46.53
CA VAL A 6 -18.24 -31.79 -46.36
C VAL A 6 -18.04 -32.29 -44.94
N ASN A 7 -17.92 -33.61 -44.78
CA ASN A 7 -17.29 -34.19 -43.60
C ASN A 7 -15.82 -33.78 -43.63
N VAL A 8 -15.52 -32.60 -43.09
CA VAL A 8 -14.18 -32.32 -42.59
C VAL A 8 -14.11 -33.07 -41.27
N GLU A 9 -13.36 -34.17 -41.26
CA GLU A 9 -12.88 -34.76 -40.01
C GLU A 9 -12.25 -33.62 -39.19
N MET A 10 -12.95 -33.16 -38.16
CA MET A 10 -12.37 -32.28 -37.14
C MET A 10 -11.38 -33.14 -36.35
N GLU A 11 -10.18 -33.33 -36.89
CA GLU A 11 -9.01 -33.38 -36.03
C GLU A 11 -9.14 -32.16 -35.11
N SER A 12 -9.27 -32.40 -33.80
CA SER A 12 -9.42 -31.36 -32.80
C SER A 12 -8.17 -30.48 -32.82
N LYS A 13 -8.15 -29.48 -33.71
CA LYS A 13 -7.19 -28.38 -33.66
C LYS A 13 -7.37 -27.80 -32.27
N LYS A 14 -6.34 -27.93 -31.42
CA LYS A 14 -6.29 -27.20 -30.15
C LYS A 14 -6.48 -25.73 -30.50
N GLU A 15 -7.69 -25.21 -30.29
CA GLU A 15 -8.00 -23.83 -30.63
C GLU A 15 -7.03 -22.94 -29.87
N VAL A 16 -6.29 -22.11 -30.61
CA VAL A 16 -5.43 -21.12 -30.01
C VAL A 16 -6.37 -20.05 -29.43
N PRO A 17 -6.31 -19.71 -28.13
CA PRO A 17 -7.24 -18.74 -27.52
C PRO A 17 -7.37 -17.41 -28.28
N ALA A 18 -6.29 -16.97 -28.92
CA ALA A 18 -6.29 -15.78 -29.78
C ALA A 18 -7.10 -15.96 -31.07
N GLU A 19 -7.09 -17.15 -31.67
CA GLU A 19 -7.90 -17.50 -32.84
C GLU A 19 -9.37 -17.64 -32.45
N ALA A 20 -9.67 -18.29 -31.32
CA ALA A 20 -11.03 -18.40 -30.79
C ALA A 20 -11.64 -17.01 -30.51
N LEU A 21 -10.85 -16.10 -29.92
CA LEU A 21 -11.27 -14.72 -29.71
C LEU A 21 -11.48 -13.95 -31.02
N ALA A 22 -10.63 -14.16 -32.03
CA ALA A 22 -10.80 -13.53 -33.35
C ALA A 22 -11.99 -14.10 -34.13
N ALA A 23 -12.34 -15.37 -33.91
CA ALA A 23 -13.51 -16.03 -34.47
C ALA A 23 -14.79 -15.70 -33.69
N ALA A 24 -14.68 -15.22 -32.44
CA ALA A 24 -15.81 -14.76 -31.66
C ALA A 24 -16.52 -13.61 -32.41
N ARG A 25 -17.85 -13.67 -32.42
CA ARG A 25 -18.71 -12.78 -33.21
C ARG A 25 -18.30 -11.31 -33.09
N HIS A 26 -17.94 -10.69 -34.21
CA HIS A 26 -17.86 -9.24 -34.33
C HIS A 26 -19.29 -8.66 -34.28
N GLU A 27 -19.65 -8.03 -33.16
CA GLU A 27 -20.91 -7.29 -33.06
C GLU A 27 -20.68 -5.86 -33.54
N LEU A 28 -21.54 -5.41 -34.46
CA LEU A 28 -21.58 -4.00 -34.85
C LEU A 28 -22.01 -3.20 -33.62
N GLY A 29 -21.28 -2.13 -33.29
CA GLY A 29 -21.75 -1.19 -32.28
C GLY A 29 -23.14 -0.67 -32.65
N GLU A 30 -23.93 -0.31 -31.65
CA GLU A 30 -25.32 0.16 -31.82
C GLU A 30 -25.48 1.31 -32.82
N HIS A 31 -24.42 2.09 -33.03
CA HIS A 31 -24.34 3.20 -33.98
C HIS A 31 -23.35 2.94 -35.13
N ASN A 32 -23.10 1.66 -35.47
CA ASN A 32 -22.07 1.21 -36.41
C ASN A 32 -20.63 1.55 -36.00
N GLY A 33 -20.39 1.72 -34.69
CA GLY A 33 -19.05 1.87 -34.15
C GLY A 33 -18.24 0.57 -34.25
N ILE A 34 -16.91 0.70 -34.38
CA ILE A 34 -15.98 -0.46 -34.36
C ILE A 34 -15.99 -1.13 -32.99
N ASN A 35 -16.01 -0.32 -31.93
CA ASN A 35 -16.18 -0.80 -30.57
C ASN A 35 -17.66 -0.67 -30.18
N MET A 36 -18.15 -1.58 -29.35
CA MET A 36 -19.48 -1.43 -28.75
C MET A 36 -19.52 -0.20 -27.84
N SER A 37 -20.68 0.46 -27.78
CA SER A 37 -20.89 1.54 -26.84
C SER A 37 -20.80 1.07 -25.39
N ILE A 38 -20.46 2.00 -24.51
CA ILE A 38 -20.50 1.77 -23.06
C ILE A 38 -21.92 2.02 -22.60
N GLU A 39 -22.66 0.94 -22.37
CA GLU A 39 -24.01 1.01 -21.81
C GLU A 39 -23.94 1.26 -20.30
N ALA A 40 -23.87 2.53 -19.92
CA ALA A 40 -23.81 2.99 -18.54
C ALA A 40 -25.20 3.19 -17.91
N SER A 41 -26.22 2.46 -18.37
CA SER A 41 -27.55 2.45 -17.74
C SER A 41 -27.70 1.36 -16.68
N ASN A 42 -28.57 1.61 -15.70
CA ASN A 42 -29.03 0.61 -14.75
C ASN A 42 -30.34 -0.08 -15.19
N THR A 43 -31.21 0.65 -15.89
CA THR A 43 -32.56 0.22 -16.26
C THR A 43 -32.76 0.34 -17.77
N PHE A 44 -33.59 -0.53 -18.33
CA PHE A 44 -33.92 -0.52 -19.75
C PHE A 44 -35.41 -0.31 -19.95
N THR A 45 -35.80 0.31 -21.07
CA THR A 45 -37.19 0.60 -21.39
C THR A 45 -37.77 -0.43 -22.38
N PHE A 46 -39.07 -0.65 -22.33
CA PHE A 46 -39.81 -1.54 -23.21
C PHE A 46 -40.76 -0.75 -24.10
N LYS A 47 -41.01 -1.23 -25.31
CA LYS A 47 -41.92 -0.57 -26.27
C LYS A 47 -43.38 -0.60 -25.83
N ASP A 48 -43.78 -1.66 -25.14
CA ASP A 48 -45.13 -1.89 -24.64
C ASP A 48 -45.09 -2.82 -23.41
N SER A 49 -46.23 -2.92 -22.71
CA SER A 49 -46.35 -3.72 -21.49
C SER A 49 -46.27 -5.23 -21.75
N ASP A 50 -46.68 -5.69 -22.94
CA ASP A 50 -46.59 -7.10 -23.32
C ASP A 50 -45.12 -7.53 -23.48
N ALA A 51 -44.30 -6.72 -24.14
CA ALA A 51 -42.87 -6.95 -24.27
C ALA A 51 -42.15 -6.99 -22.91
N MET A 52 -42.57 -6.13 -21.96
CA MET A 52 -42.06 -6.17 -20.60
C MET A 52 -42.45 -7.49 -19.91
N ASN A 53 -43.72 -7.87 -19.94
CA ASN A 53 -44.19 -9.11 -19.30
C ASN A 53 -43.48 -10.35 -19.87
N ARG A 54 -43.37 -10.46 -21.19
CA ARG A 54 -42.64 -11.55 -21.85
C ARG A 54 -41.16 -11.58 -21.48
N ALA A 55 -40.52 -10.43 -21.25
CA ALA A 55 -39.14 -10.38 -20.77
C ALA A 55 -39.00 -10.92 -19.34
N PHE A 56 -39.92 -10.56 -18.44
CA PHE A 56 -39.93 -11.09 -17.07
C PHE A 56 -40.28 -12.58 -16.99
N LEU A 57 -41.09 -13.08 -17.93
CA LEU A 57 -41.39 -14.52 -18.08
C LEU A 57 -40.27 -15.30 -18.77
N GLY A 58 -39.20 -14.63 -19.22
CA GLY A 58 -38.08 -15.27 -19.92
C GLY A 58 -38.37 -15.67 -21.38
N GLU A 59 -39.53 -15.31 -21.92
CA GLU A 59 -39.95 -15.61 -23.29
C GLU A 59 -39.18 -14.79 -24.33
N VAL A 60 -38.68 -13.61 -23.95
CA VAL A 60 -37.67 -12.85 -24.70
C VAL A 60 -36.39 -12.72 -23.89
N CYS A 61 -35.28 -13.12 -24.51
CA CYS A 61 -33.98 -13.30 -23.87
C CYS A 61 -33.03 -12.18 -24.28
N PRO A 62 -31.95 -11.89 -23.54
CA PRO A 62 -30.85 -11.06 -24.03
C PRO A 62 -30.28 -11.44 -25.40
N LYS A 63 -30.45 -12.70 -25.83
CA LYS A 63 -30.14 -13.15 -27.20
C LYS A 63 -30.97 -12.41 -28.28
N THR A 64 -32.14 -11.89 -27.93
CA THR A 64 -32.99 -11.03 -28.78
C THR A 64 -32.74 -9.53 -28.56
N GLY A 65 -31.71 -9.15 -27.80
CA GLY A 65 -31.31 -7.75 -27.56
C GLY A 65 -32.18 -6.99 -26.56
N ILE A 66 -33.01 -7.69 -25.79
CA ILE A 66 -33.88 -7.10 -24.76
C ILE A 66 -33.22 -7.28 -23.40
N TYR A 67 -33.06 -6.16 -22.68
CA TYR A 67 -32.49 -6.09 -21.34
C TYR A 67 -33.54 -5.52 -20.38
N ILE A 68 -33.45 -5.88 -19.09
CA ILE A 68 -34.40 -5.45 -18.06
C ILE A 68 -33.68 -4.52 -17.08
N TYR A 69 -32.62 -5.04 -16.45
CA TYR A 69 -31.87 -4.35 -15.42
C TYR A 69 -30.40 -4.82 -15.44
N SER A 70 -29.46 -3.90 -15.28
CA SER A 70 -28.02 -4.18 -15.45
C SER A 70 -27.44 -5.15 -14.42
N ARG A 71 -28.08 -5.30 -13.24
CA ARG A 71 -27.72 -6.36 -12.27
C ARG A 71 -27.91 -7.75 -12.86
N HIS A 72 -28.99 -7.96 -13.60
CA HIS A 72 -29.26 -9.23 -14.26
C HIS A 72 -28.33 -9.43 -15.45
N LEU A 73 -28.31 -8.45 -16.37
CA LEU A 73 -27.40 -8.47 -17.50
C LEU A 73 -27.28 -7.08 -18.13
N ASN A 74 -26.06 -6.71 -18.53
CA ASN A 74 -25.75 -5.49 -19.27
C ASN A 74 -25.04 -5.86 -20.59
N PRO A 75 -25.36 -5.21 -21.73
CA PRO A 75 -24.78 -5.55 -23.03
C PRO A 75 -23.25 -5.39 -23.09
N THR A 76 -22.69 -4.37 -22.42
CA THR A 76 -21.23 -4.16 -22.37
C THR A 76 -20.53 -5.29 -21.64
N ILE A 77 -21.11 -5.72 -20.51
CA ILE A 77 -20.59 -6.82 -19.68
C ILE A 77 -20.74 -8.15 -20.43
N LEU A 78 -21.88 -8.37 -21.10
CA LEU A 78 -22.13 -9.56 -21.90
C LEU A 78 -21.09 -9.72 -23.02
N ASN A 79 -20.69 -8.64 -23.68
CA ASN A 79 -19.65 -8.69 -24.70
C ASN A 79 -18.30 -9.13 -24.13
N LEU A 80 -17.89 -8.59 -22.98
CA LEU A 80 -16.69 -9.09 -22.29
C LEU A 80 -16.85 -10.57 -21.92
N GLY A 81 -18.01 -10.98 -21.39
CA GLY A 81 -18.31 -12.36 -21.06
C GLY A 81 -18.13 -13.31 -22.26
N ARG A 82 -18.61 -12.93 -23.45
CA ARG A 82 -18.41 -13.72 -24.67
C ARG A 82 -16.95 -13.83 -25.09
N GLN A 83 -16.17 -12.75 -24.94
CA GLN A 83 -14.73 -12.78 -25.23
C GLN A 83 -13.99 -13.73 -24.28
N ILE A 84 -14.33 -13.71 -22.98
CA ILE A 84 -13.77 -14.64 -22.00
C ILE A 84 -14.21 -16.07 -22.29
N ALA A 85 -15.49 -16.29 -22.62
CA ALA A 85 -16.02 -17.60 -22.92
C ALA A 85 -15.31 -18.25 -24.13
N ALA A 86 -15.13 -17.48 -25.21
CA ALA A 86 -14.39 -17.90 -26.39
C ALA A 86 -12.92 -18.21 -26.07
N MET A 87 -12.27 -17.38 -25.26
CA MET A 87 -10.86 -17.57 -24.88
C MET A 87 -10.64 -18.84 -24.04
N GLU A 88 -11.57 -19.17 -23.16
CA GLU A 88 -11.53 -20.36 -22.29
C GLU A 88 -12.13 -21.62 -22.95
N GLY A 89 -12.72 -21.50 -24.14
CA GLY A 89 -13.39 -22.62 -24.82
C GLY A 89 -14.67 -23.08 -24.10
N THR A 90 -15.40 -22.15 -23.47
CA THR A 90 -16.63 -22.41 -22.71
C THR A 90 -17.86 -21.88 -23.44
N GLU A 91 -19.04 -22.43 -23.16
CA GLU A 91 -20.30 -22.01 -23.80
C GLU A 91 -20.75 -20.60 -23.35
N THR A 92 -20.44 -20.22 -22.12
CA THR A 92 -20.85 -18.95 -21.52
C THR A 92 -19.88 -18.54 -20.40
N ALA A 93 -19.80 -17.23 -20.14
CA ALA A 93 -19.09 -16.69 -18.99
C ALA A 93 -19.83 -15.46 -18.44
N TYR A 94 -19.67 -15.22 -17.15
CA TYR A 94 -20.23 -14.07 -16.46
C TYR A 94 -19.13 -13.30 -15.73
N CYS A 95 -19.20 -11.96 -15.80
CA CYS A 95 -18.19 -11.08 -15.22
C CYS A 95 -18.72 -10.41 -13.96
N THR A 96 -18.01 -10.58 -12.85
CA THR A 96 -18.41 -10.07 -11.52
C THR A 96 -17.56 -8.86 -11.09
N ALA A 97 -17.95 -8.21 -9.99
CA ALA A 97 -17.26 -7.04 -9.44
C ALA A 97 -15.78 -7.31 -9.07
N SER A 98 -15.42 -8.55 -8.74
CA SER A 98 -14.04 -8.94 -8.38
C SER A 98 -13.84 -10.45 -8.53
N GLY A 99 -12.58 -10.90 -8.55
CA GLY A 99 -12.25 -12.34 -8.52
C GLY A 99 -12.83 -13.05 -7.28
N MET A 100 -12.77 -12.41 -6.11
CA MET A 100 -13.38 -12.96 -4.90
C MET A 100 -14.89 -13.07 -5.00
N SER A 101 -15.56 -12.15 -5.69
CA SER A 101 -17.00 -12.23 -5.95
C SER A 101 -17.36 -13.38 -6.89
N ALA A 102 -16.53 -13.69 -7.88
CA ALA A 102 -16.70 -14.89 -8.71
C ALA A 102 -16.57 -16.17 -7.85
N ILE A 103 -15.51 -16.26 -7.06
CA ILE A 103 -15.22 -17.43 -6.21
C ILE A 103 -16.32 -17.66 -5.17
N SER A 104 -16.69 -16.64 -4.41
CA SER A 104 -17.70 -16.77 -3.35
C SER A 104 -19.07 -17.13 -3.90
N SER A 105 -19.48 -16.53 -5.02
CA SER A 105 -20.78 -16.83 -5.65
C SER A 105 -20.85 -18.27 -6.11
N VAL A 106 -19.77 -18.81 -6.69
CA VAL A 106 -19.71 -20.22 -7.12
C VAL A 106 -19.83 -21.15 -5.91
N PHE A 107 -19.13 -20.88 -4.80
CA PHE A 107 -19.30 -21.71 -3.60
C PHE A 107 -20.71 -21.65 -3.04
N LEU A 108 -21.33 -20.47 -2.99
CA LEU A 108 -22.70 -20.32 -2.49
C LEU A 108 -23.74 -20.96 -3.43
N GLN A 109 -23.46 -21.05 -4.73
CA GLN A 109 -24.31 -21.77 -5.69
C GLN A 109 -24.19 -23.29 -5.55
N LEU A 110 -22.98 -23.79 -5.29
CA LEU A 110 -22.67 -25.22 -5.37
C LEU A 110 -22.77 -25.95 -4.02
N CYS A 111 -22.58 -25.22 -2.93
CA CYS A 111 -22.51 -25.79 -1.59
C CYS A 111 -23.71 -25.31 -0.76
N ASN A 112 -24.59 -26.25 -0.42
CA ASN A 112 -25.63 -26.02 0.56
C ASN A 112 -25.05 -25.94 1.99
N THR A 113 -25.84 -25.42 2.92
CA THR A 113 -25.49 -25.45 4.34
C THR A 113 -25.19 -26.85 4.83
N GLY A 114 -24.12 -27.03 5.62
CA GLY A 114 -23.62 -28.34 6.04
C GLY A 114 -22.77 -29.07 4.97
N GLY A 115 -22.56 -28.46 3.80
CA GLY A 115 -21.77 -29.00 2.71
C GLY A 115 -20.27 -29.11 2.99
N HIS A 116 -19.56 -29.73 2.06
CA HIS A 116 -18.11 -29.96 2.17
C HIS A 116 -17.38 -29.60 0.87
N VAL A 117 -16.19 -29.01 1.02
CA VAL A 117 -15.26 -28.65 -0.06
C VAL A 117 -13.93 -29.36 0.20
N VAL A 118 -13.30 -29.87 -0.86
CA VAL A 118 -11.89 -30.25 -0.82
C VAL A 118 -11.10 -29.18 -1.56
N ALA A 119 -10.03 -28.67 -0.97
CA ALA A 119 -9.28 -27.57 -1.54
C ALA A 119 -7.77 -27.80 -1.46
N ALA A 120 -7.02 -27.27 -2.43
CA ALA A 120 -5.56 -27.28 -2.35
C ALA A 120 -5.09 -26.51 -1.10
N LYS A 121 -4.06 -27.02 -0.42
CA LYS A 121 -3.45 -26.36 0.76
C LYS A 121 -2.74 -25.04 0.44
N THR A 122 -2.40 -24.80 -0.83
CA THR A 122 -1.81 -23.54 -1.28
C THR A 122 -2.74 -22.86 -2.26
N LEU A 123 -3.35 -21.76 -1.80
CA LEU A 123 -4.31 -20.93 -2.54
C LEU A 123 -4.01 -19.45 -2.27
N TYR A 124 -4.59 -18.59 -3.08
CA TYR A 124 -4.72 -17.17 -2.77
C TYR A 124 -5.26 -16.96 -1.35
N GLY A 125 -4.60 -16.10 -0.56
CA GLY A 125 -4.92 -15.89 0.85
C GLY A 125 -6.38 -15.50 1.10
N GLY A 126 -7.01 -14.75 0.19
CA GLY A 126 -8.43 -14.41 0.27
C GLY A 126 -9.34 -15.64 0.11
N SER A 127 -9.02 -16.54 -0.81
CA SER A 127 -9.75 -17.81 -1.00
C SER A 127 -9.57 -18.73 0.20
N HIS A 128 -8.36 -18.80 0.76
CA HIS A 128 -8.09 -19.56 1.98
C HIS A 128 -8.91 -19.03 3.17
N ALA A 129 -8.92 -17.71 3.39
CA ALA A 129 -9.69 -17.09 4.47
C ALA A 129 -11.21 -17.29 4.31
N LEU A 130 -11.72 -17.24 3.06
CA LEU A 130 -13.11 -17.53 2.75
C LEU A 130 -13.50 -18.97 3.16
N LEU A 131 -12.67 -19.95 2.79
CA LEU A 131 -12.91 -21.38 3.05
C LEU A 131 -12.68 -21.80 4.50
N THR A 132 -11.77 -21.12 5.21
CA THR A 132 -11.36 -21.48 6.58
C THR A 132 -12.19 -20.78 7.64
N HIS A 133 -12.63 -19.54 7.39
CA HIS A 133 -13.28 -18.72 8.41
C HIS A 133 -14.71 -18.34 8.02
N PHE A 134 -14.91 -17.74 6.85
CA PHE A 134 -16.20 -17.15 6.51
C PHE A 134 -17.28 -18.20 6.23
N LEU A 135 -17.03 -19.14 5.30
CA LEU A 135 -18.01 -20.14 4.89
C LEU A 135 -18.39 -21.12 6.03
N PRO A 136 -17.46 -21.60 6.88
CA PRO A 136 -17.82 -22.40 8.04
C PRO A 136 -18.72 -21.64 9.02
N GLN A 137 -18.37 -20.38 9.35
CA GLN A 137 -19.10 -19.60 10.35
C GLN A 137 -20.47 -19.11 9.88
N LYS A 138 -20.59 -18.76 8.59
CA LYS A 138 -21.80 -18.12 8.05
C LYS A 138 -22.73 -19.10 7.35
N CYS A 139 -22.18 -20.18 6.80
CA CYS A 139 -22.92 -21.11 5.96
C CYS A 139 -22.79 -22.56 6.42
N ASN A 140 -22.04 -22.87 7.49
CA ASN A 140 -21.75 -24.23 7.93
C ASN A 140 -21.16 -25.11 6.81
N ILE A 141 -20.43 -24.50 5.86
CA ILE A 141 -19.72 -25.23 4.80
C ILE A 141 -18.30 -25.46 5.28
N THR A 142 -17.87 -26.71 5.30
CA THR A 142 -16.56 -27.12 5.83
C THR A 142 -15.58 -27.42 4.70
N THR A 143 -14.29 -27.28 4.96
CA THR A 143 -13.25 -27.50 3.95
C THR A 143 -12.17 -28.45 4.47
N THR A 144 -11.79 -29.44 3.67
CA THR A 144 -10.57 -30.24 3.88
C THR A 144 -9.49 -29.78 2.92
N PHE A 145 -8.34 -29.35 3.47
CA PHE A 145 -7.18 -28.93 2.68
C PHE A 145 -6.24 -30.11 2.43
N VAL A 146 -5.81 -30.29 1.17
CA VAL A 146 -4.98 -31.41 0.71
C VAL A 146 -3.79 -30.96 -0.12
N ASP A 147 -2.76 -31.79 -0.25
CA ASP A 147 -1.75 -31.59 -1.28
C ASP A 147 -2.30 -31.98 -2.66
N ILE A 148 -2.45 -31.00 -3.55
CA ILE A 148 -3.11 -31.22 -4.83
C ILE A 148 -2.31 -32.12 -5.80
N VAL A 149 -1.02 -32.35 -5.51
CA VAL A 149 -0.20 -33.30 -6.28
C VAL A 149 -0.38 -34.74 -5.81
N ASP A 150 -0.88 -34.96 -4.59
CA ASP A 150 -1.18 -36.28 -4.06
C ASP A 150 -2.62 -36.65 -4.42
N LEU A 151 -2.77 -37.32 -5.56
CA LEU A 151 -4.08 -37.73 -6.08
C LEU A 151 -4.80 -38.71 -5.14
N GLU A 152 -4.07 -39.47 -4.31
CA GLU A 152 -4.66 -40.42 -3.37
C GLU A 152 -5.20 -39.70 -2.13
N GLU A 153 -4.48 -38.68 -1.63
CA GLU A 153 -4.96 -37.78 -0.59
C GLU A 153 -6.23 -37.03 -1.06
N VAL A 154 -6.20 -36.47 -2.27
CA VAL A 154 -7.34 -35.77 -2.88
C VAL A 154 -8.55 -36.70 -2.97
N ASP A 155 -8.36 -37.93 -3.48
CA ASP A 155 -9.42 -38.91 -3.57
C ASP A 155 -10.01 -39.23 -2.19
N LYS A 156 -9.18 -39.54 -1.20
CA LYS A 156 -9.62 -39.89 0.17
C LYS A 156 -10.35 -38.76 0.88
N ALA A 157 -9.96 -37.51 0.63
CA ALA A 157 -10.62 -36.35 1.23
C ALA A 157 -12.01 -36.08 0.64
N MET A 158 -12.29 -36.55 -0.58
CA MET A 158 -13.60 -36.41 -1.21
C MET A 158 -14.58 -37.47 -0.70
N ILE A 159 -15.66 -36.99 -0.06
CA ILE A 159 -16.73 -37.81 0.50
C ILE A 159 -17.89 -37.81 -0.50
N GLU A 160 -18.17 -38.97 -1.10
CA GLU A 160 -19.25 -39.13 -2.07
C GLU A 160 -20.61 -38.72 -1.46
N GLY A 161 -21.40 -37.96 -2.23
CA GLY A 161 -22.69 -37.42 -1.78
C GLY A 161 -22.61 -36.26 -0.77
N LYS A 162 -21.42 -35.88 -0.29
CA LYS A 162 -21.23 -34.74 0.64
C LYS A 162 -20.30 -33.66 0.11
N THR A 163 -19.18 -34.04 -0.52
CA THR A 163 -18.28 -33.07 -1.14
C THR A 163 -18.91 -32.53 -2.42
N SER A 164 -19.08 -31.21 -2.52
CA SER A 164 -19.66 -30.59 -3.72
C SER A 164 -18.59 -30.09 -4.70
N VAL A 165 -17.47 -29.61 -4.16
CA VAL A 165 -16.45 -28.90 -4.95
C VAL A 165 -15.04 -29.39 -4.59
N LEU A 166 -14.23 -29.63 -5.62
CA LEU A 166 -12.77 -29.71 -5.53
C LEU A 166 -12.19 -28.39 -6.09
N TYR A 167 -11.54 -27.60 -5.23
CA TYR A 167 -11.05 -26.26 -5.55
C TYR A 167 -9.52 -26.16 -5.52
N PHE A 168 -8.93 -25.68 -6.62
CA PHE A 168 -7.49 -25.48 -6.74
C PHE A 168 -7.17 -24.45 -7.82
N GLU A 169 -5.96 -23.93 -7.79
CA GLU A 169 -5.41 -23.07 -8.83
C GLU A 169 -4.63 -23.91 -9.85
N SER A 170 -4.69 -23.55 -11.15
CA SER A 170 -3.96 -24.27 -12.20
C SER A 170 -2.44 -24.24 -11.97
N ILE A 171 -1.95 -23.10 -11.49
CA ILE A 171 -0.62 -22.89 -10.94
C ILE A 171 -0.79 -22.12 -9.63
N SER A 172 -0.52 -22.75 -8.49
CA SER A 172 -0.66 -22.13 -7.17
C SER A 172 0.32 -20.97 -6.98
N ASN A 173 -0.13 -19.86 -6.40
CA ASN A 173 0.77 -18.79 -5.95
C ASN A 173 0.92 -18.82 -4.42
N PRO A 174 2.13 -18.79 -3.82
CA PRO A 174 3.46 -18.51 -4.39
C PRO A 174 4.33 -19.75 -4.66
N THR A 175 3.84 -20.97 -4.45
CA THR A 175 4.68 -22.17 -4.58
C THR A 175 4.87 -22.65 -6.01
N LEU A 176 4.07 -22.14 -6.95
CA LEU A 176 4.06 -22.49 -8.37
C LEU A 176 3.85 -23.98 -8.64
N ILE A 177 3.20 -24.66 -7.69
CA ILE A 177 2.69 -26.03 -7.83
C ILE A 177 1.70 -26.06 -8.99
N VAL A 178 1.90 -27.01 -9.91
CA VAL A 178 1.03 -27.17 -11.07
C VAL A 178 0.06 -28.31 -10.80
N ALA A 179 -1.24 -28.02 -10.88
CA ALA A 179 -2.29 -29.02 -10.68
C ALA A 179 -2.47 -29.90 -11.92
N ASN A 180 -2.61 -31.22 -11.74
CA ASN A 180 -2.91 -32.15 -12.82
C ASN A 180 -4.41 -32.11 -13.16
N ILE A 181 -4.85 -31.04 -13.83
CA ILE A 181 -6.27 -30.76 -14.12
C ILE A 181 -6.99 -31.98 -14.73
N PRO A 182 -6.46 -32.69 -15.76
CA PRO A 182 -7.14 -33.85 -16.32
C PRO A 182 -7.40 -34.98 -15.32
N GLU A 183 -6.40 -35.38 -14.53
CA GLU A 183 -6.57 -36.46 -13.55
C GLU A 183 -7.42 -36.02 -12.36
N LEU A 184 -7.23 -34.79 -11.85
CA LEU A 184 -8.07 -34.25 -10.78
C LEU A 184 -9.54 -34.18 -11.21
N SER A 185 -9.81 -33.75 -12.45
CA SER A 185 -11.17 -33.72 -13.01
C SER A 185 -11.77 -35.10 -13.11
N LYS A 186 -10.99 -36.08 -13.56
CA LYS A 186 -11.43 -37.48 -13.65
C LYS A 186 -11.81 -38.05 -12.29
N ILE A 187 -10.99 -37.85 -11.27
CA ILE A 187 -11.24 -38.37 -9.91
C ILE A 187 -12.43 -37.66 -9.26
N ALA A 188 -12.52 -36.33 -9.40
CA ALA A 188 -13.66 -35.56 -8.89
C ALA A 188 -14.98 -36.00 -9.53
N HIS A 189 -15.03 -36.08 -10.87
CA HIS A 189 -16.24 -36.48 -11.58
C HIS A 189 -16.66 -37.93 -11.28
N ALA A 190 -15.70 -38.84 -11.04
CA ALA A 190 -16.01 -40.21 -10.64
C ALA A 190 -16.79 -40.29 -9.31
N LYS A 191 -16.70 -39.27 -8.45
CA LYS A 191 -17.44 -39.15 -7.19
C LYS A 191 -18.58 -38.14 -7.25
N GLY A 192 -18.92 -37.64 -8.43
CA GLY A 192 -19.94 -36.58 -8.62
C GLY A 192 -19.53 -35.20 -8.09
N VAL A 193 -18.25 -34.99 -7.78
CA VAL A 193 -17.69 -33.72 -7.29
C VAL A 193 -17.35 -32.82 -8.47
N ARG A 194 -17.66 -31.52 -8.39
CA ARG A 194 -17.39 -30.55 -9.45
C ARG A 194 -16.01 -29.92 -9.30
N CYS A 195 -15.28 -29.75 -10.41
CA CYS A 195 -14.06 -28.94 -10.48
C CYS A 195 -13.80 -28.42 -11.90
N CYS A 196 -13.19 -27.23 -12.01
CA CYS A 196 -12.68 -26.59 -13.25
C CYS A 196 -13.71 -26.23 -14.34
N LEU A 197 -14.68 -27.10 -14.63
CA LEU A 197 -15.68 -26.94 -15.69
C LEU A 197 -17.06 -27.25 -15.13
N TRP A 198 -18.04 -26.46 -15.53
CA TRP A 198 -19.43 -26.60 -15.09
C TRP A 198 -20.36 -26.61 -16.30
N PRO A 199 -21.55 -27.24 -16.16
CA PRO A 199 -22.64 -27.08 -17.11
C PRO A 199 -22.94 -25.59 -17.34
N ALA A 200 -23.18 -25.20 -18.59
CA ALA A 200 -23.37 -23.79 -18.94
C ALA A 200 -24.61 -23.15 -18.28
N ASP A 201 -25.62 -23.95 -17.98
CA ASP A 201 -26.84 -23.52 -17.31
C ASP A 201 -26.59 -23.07 -15.86
N ILE A 202 -25.44 -23.39 -15.25
CA ILE A 202 -25.11 -22.90 -13.91
C ILE A 202 -25.07 -21.37 -13.86
N VAL A 203 -24.58 -20.72 -14.92
CA VAL A 203 -24.55 -19.25 -14.98
C VAL A 203 -25.96 -18.68 -15.04
N ASP A 204 -26.88 -19.40 -15.68
CA ASP A 204 -28.30 -19.01 -15.73
C ASP A 204 -28.95 -19.22 -14.36
N GLN A 205 -28.69 -20.33 -13.68
CA GLN A 205 -29.12 -20.59 -12.30
C GLN A 205 -28.59 -19.52 -11.33
N MET A 206 -27.32 -19.11 -11.49
CA MET A 206 -26.75 -18.07 -10.64
C MET A 206 -27.37 -16.69 -10.85
N ARG A 207 -28.01 -16.46 -12.01
CA ARG A 207 -28.77 -15.26 -12.34
C ARG A 207 -30.26 -15.39 -12.07
N ASP A 208 -30.71 -16.50 -11.49
CA ASP A 208 -32.09 -16.67 -11.09
C ASP A 208 -32.49 -15.61 -10.04
N PRO A 209 -33.64 -14.93 -10.19
CA PRO A 209 -34.04 -13.85 -9.28
C PRO A 209 -34.50 -14.33 -7.90
N HIS A 210 -34.80 -15.62 -7.72
CA HIS A 210 -35.29 -16.19 -6.48
C HIS A 210 -34.18 -16.80 -5.63
N GLU A 211 -33.20 -17.46 -6.27
CA GLU A 211 -32.18 -18.25 -5.56
C GLU A 211 -30.74 -17.94 -6.01
N GLY A 212 -30.55 -17.24 -7.12
CA GLY A 212 -29.25 -17.03 -7.74
C GLY A 212 -28.37 -15.99 -7.01
N PRO A 213 -27.13 -16.34 -6.61
CA PRO A 213 -26.24 -15.43 -5.89
C PRO A 213 -25.87 -14.17 -6.69
N PHE A 214 -25.83 -14.21 -8.03
CA PHE A 214 -25.56 -12.99 -8.80
C PHE A 214 -26.70 -11.97 -8.70
N MET A 215 -27.94 -12.43 -8.63
CA MET A 215 -29.09 -11.54 -8.45
C MET A 215 -29.26 -11.08 -7.02
N LEU A 216 -29.15 -12.00 -6.06
CA LEU A 216 -29.47 -11.72 -4.65
C LEU A 216 -28.34 -10.99 -3.91
N LEU A 217 -27.08 -11.30 -4.22
CA LEU A 217 -25.92 -10.68 -3.56
C LEU A 217 -25.36 -9.49 -4.36
N GLY A 218 -25.76 -9.35 -5.63
CA GLY A 218 -25.42 -8.23 -6.50
C GLY A 218 -23.92 -7.98 -6.79
N PRO A 219 -23.07 -9.00 -7.03
CA PRO A 219 -21.65 -8.82 -7.37
C PRO A 219 -21.44 -8.34 -8.82
N THR A 220 -22.11 -7.26 -9.22
CA THR A 220 -22.17 -6.78 -10.61
C THR A 220 -20.90 -6.04 -11.03
N MET A 221 -20.36 -6.36 -12.21
CA MET A 221 -19.24 -5.60 -12.79
C MET A 221 -19.70 -4.21 -13.28
N ASN A 222 -18.81 -3.21 -13.21
CA ASN A 222 -19.05 -1.89 -13.81
C ASN A 222 -18.91 -1.95 -15.35
N PRO A 223 -19.90 -1.51 -16.15
CA PRO A 223 -19.83 -1.51 -17.61
C PRO A 223 -18.62 -0.76 -18.20
N LYS A 224 -18.17 0.34 -17.58
CA LYS A 224 -16.98 1.09 -18.03
C LYS A 224 -15.72 0.23 -17.91
N LEU A 225 -15.57 -0.48 -16.80
CA LEU A 225 -14.45 -1.38 -16.58
C LEU A 225 -14.52 -2.59 -17.53
N ALA A 226 -15.72 -3.12 -17.76
CA ALA A 226 -15.93 -4.22 -18.71
C ALA A 226 -15.46 -3.83 -20.12
N PHE A 227 -15.80 -2.60 -20.57
CA PHE A 227 -15.34 -2.05 -21.84
C PHE A 227 -13.81 -1.92 -21.90
N GLU A 228 -13.18 -1.37 -20.86
CA GLU A 228 -11.72 -1.24 -20.81
C GLU A 228 -11.00 -2.59 -20.86
N ILE A 229 -11.51 -3.60 -20.15
CA ILE A 229 -10.96 -4.97 -20.20
C ILE A 229 -11.18 -5.57 -21.59
N SER A 230 -12.37 -5.40 -22.18
CA SER A 230 -12.68 -5.92 -23.52
C SER A 230 -11.72 -5.37 -24.58
N GLY A 231 -11.34 -4.10 -24.49
CA GLY A 231 -10.31 -3.51 -25.36
C GLY A 231 -8.92 -4.11 -25.18
N ARG A 232 -8.65 -4.78 -24.05
CA ARG A 232 -7.33 -5.30 -23.69
C ARG A 232 -7.13 -6.81 -23.87
N ILE A 233 -8.22 -7.57 -23.92
CA ILE A 233 -8.21 -9.03 -24.12
C ILE A 233 -7.57 -9.43 -25.47
N PRO A 234 -7.83 -8.75 -26.61
CA PRO A 234 -7.22 -9.09 -27.90
C PRO A 234 -5.69 -9.15 -27.91
N HIS A 235 -5.03 -8.35 -27.06
CA HIS A 235 -3.57 -8.31 -26.97
C HIS A 235 -2.99 -9.13 -25.80
N LEU A 236 -3.81 -9.91 -25.08
CA LEU A 236 -3.36 -10.77 -23.97
C LEU A 236 -2.35 -11.81 -24.44
N SER A 237 -2.62 -12.46 -25.57
CA SER A 237 -1.75 -13.48 -26.17
C SER A 237 -0.31 -12.96 -26.37
N MET A 238 -0.17 -11.77 -26.97
CA MET A 238 1.12 -11.11 -27.18
C MET A 238 1.83 -10.76 -25.87
N ARG A 239 1.08 -10.22 -24.89
CA ARG A 239 1.61 -9.92 -23.56
C ARG A 239 2.14 -11.18 -22.89
N MET A 240 1.35 -12.25 -22.88
CA MET A 240 1.73 -13.52 -22.25
C MET A 240 2.96 -14.16 -22.89
N LYS A 241 3.07 -14.19 -24.23
CA LYS A 241 4.31 -14.64 -24.91
C LYS A 241 5.52 -13.86 -24.41
N LYS A 242 5.38 -12.54 -24.25
CA LYS A 242 6.48 -11.67 -23.82
C LYS A 242 6.83 -11.86 -22.34
N HIS A 243 5.84 -11.96 -21.47
CA HIS A 243 6.03 -12.26 -20.04
C HIS A 243 6.78 -13.58 -19.86
N CYS A 244 6.31 -14.66 -20.48
CA CYS A 244 6.93 -15.99 -20.33
C CYS A 244 8.35 -16.03 -20.89
N LYS A 245 8.58 -15.45 -22.08
CA LYS A 245 9.92 -15.38 -22.68
C LYS A 245 10.89 -14.61 -21.78
N ARG A 246 10.44 -13.53 -21.16
CA ARG A 246 11.26 -12.75 -20.22
C ARG A 246 11.53 -13.56 -18.95
N ALA A 247 10.51 -14.13 -18.32
CA ALA A 247 10.65 -14.90 -17.09
C ALA A 247 11.66 -16.03 -17.27
N MET A 248 11.50 -16.84 -18.33
CA MET A 248 12.44 -17.92 -18.68
C MET A 248 13.89 -17.42 -18.85
N LYS A 249 14.07 -16.28 -19.52
CA LYS A 249 15.41 -15.69 -19.73
C LYS A 249 16.07 -15.29 -18.41
N TYR A 250 15.31 -14.69 -17.49
CA TYR A 250 15.82 -14.25 -16.18
C TYR A 250 16.16 -15.44 -15.29
N VAL A 251 15.25 -16.40 -15.11
CA VAL A 251 15.50 -17.56 -14.25
C VAL A 251 16.64 -18.44 -14.77
N THR A 252 16.77 -18.61 -16.09
CA THR A 252 17.91 -19.33 -16.68
C THR A 252 19.21 -18.61 -16.36
N LYS A 253 19.23 -17.27 -16.51
CA LYS A 253 20.43 -16.49 -16.21
C LYS A 253 20.80 -16.51 -14.73
N MET A 254 19.81 -16.51 -13.84
CA MET A 254 20.04 -16.67 -12.40
C MET A 254 20.70 -18.01 -12.10
N LYS A 255 20.20 -19.12 -12.67
CA LYS A 255 20.75 -20.46 -12.49
C LYS A 255 22.13 -20.66 -13.12
N GLU A 256 22.42 -20.02 -14.26
CA GLU A 256 23.77 -20.02 -14.86
C GLU A 256 24.80 -19.37 -13.94
N LEU A 257 24.39 -18.34 -13.20
CA LEU A 257 25.29 -17.53 -12.37
C LEU A 257 25.44 -18.08 -10.95
N ASP A 258 24.37 -18.60 -10.36
CA ASP A 258 24.41 -19.39 -9.13
C ASP A 258 23.47 -20.61 -9.25
N PRO A 259 24.03 -21.80 -9.54
CA PRO A 259 23.26 -23.04 -9.62
C PRO A 259 22.54 -23.41 -8.32
N ASN A 260 23.02 -22.92 -7.17
CA ASN A 260 22.46 -23.22 -5.85
C ASN A 260 21.36 -22.24 -5.41
N LEU A 261 21.04 -21.23 -6.22
CA LEU A 261 19.97 -20.30 -5.91
C LEU A 261 18.61 -21.01 -5.99
N ASP A 262 17.83 -20.95 -4.92
CA ASP A 262 16.50 -21.54 -4.86
C ASP A 262 15.50 -20.66 -5.63
N VAL A 263 15.32 -20.97 -6.92
CA VAL A 263 14.36 -20.33 -7.81
C VAL A 263 13.27 -21.32 -8.16
N LEU A 264 12.03 -20.97 -7.83
CA LEU A 264 10.84 -21.73 -8.22
C LEU A 264 10.32 -21.12 -9.53
N TYR A 265 10.33 -21.93 -10.59
CA TYR A 265 9.70 -21.57 -11.85
C TYR A 265 9.31 -22.83 -12.63
N PRO A 266 8.03 -23.02 -13.00
CA PRO A 266 7.57 -24.22 -13.72
C PRO A 266 8.26 -24.48 -15.07
N GLY A 267 8.88 -23.46 -15.67
CA GLY A 267 9.64 -23.62 -16.91
C GLY A 267 11.05 -24.21 -16.75
N LEU A 268 11.59 -24.29 -15.52
CA LEU A 268 12.87 -24.94 -15.25
C LEU A 268 12.70 -26.46 -15.21
N LYS A 269 13.63 -27.21 -15.79
CA LYS A 269 13.56 -28.70 -15.86
C LYS A 269 13.58 -29.39 -14.49
N GLU A 270 14.18 -28.74 -13.50
CA GLU A 270 14.26 -29.20 -12.11
C GLU A 270 12.94 -29.03 -11.35
N HIS A 271 12.01 -28.23 -11.86
CA HIS A 271 10.70 -28.08 -11.23
C HIS A 271 9.94 -29.42 -11.29
N PRO A 272 9.41 -29.95 -10.17
CA PRO A 272 8.83 -31.30 -10.13
C PRO A 272 7.73 -31.52 -11.17
N GLN A 273 6.87 -30.52 -11.39
CA GLN A 273 5.79 -30.58 -12.39
C GLN A 273 6.13 -29.96 -13.75
N HIS A 274 7.40 -29.75 -14.11
CA HIS A 274 7.78 -29.18 -15.40
C HIS A 274 7.19 -29.95 -16.59
N SER A 275 7.35 -31.28 -16.58
CA SER A 275 6.85 -32.17 -17.64
C SER A 275 5.32 -32.14 -17.72
N LEU A 276 4.64 -32.07 -16.58
CA LEU A 276 3.19 -31.98 -16.50
C LEU A 276 2.70 -30.68 -17.14
N LEU A 277 3.22 -29.53 -16.72
CA LEU A 277 2.83 -28.24 -17.31
C LEU A 277 3.10 -28.21 -18.82
N LYS A 278 4.25 -28.71 -19.26
CA LYS A 278 4.61 -28.78 -20.69
C LYS A 278 3.64 -29.64 -21.51
N SER A 279 3.04 -30.66 -20.91
CA SER A 279 2.05 -31.52 -21.59
C SER A 279 0.68 -30.83 -21.75
N MET A 280 0.32 -29.95 -20.80
CA MET A 280 -0.97 -29.27 -20.77
C MET A 280 -0.92 -27.88 -21.43
N SER A 281 0.22 -27.20 -21.42
CA SER A 281 0.33 -25.81 -21.88
C SER A 281 0.35 -25.65 -23.40
N ASN A 282 -0.05 -24.47 -23.86
CA ASN A 282 0.12 -24.08 -25.25
C ASN A 282 1.60 -23.74 -25.51
N LYS A 283 2.20 -24.46 -26.46
CA LYS A 283 3.63 -24.37 -26.81
C LYS A 283 4.07 -22.97 -27.24
N ASP A 284 3.15 -22.16 -27.74
CA ASP A 284 3.46 -20.82 -28.26
C ASP A 284 3.51 -19.74 -27.17
N TYR A 285 2.98 -19.99 -25.97
CA TYR A 285 2.88 -19.00 -24.89
C TYR A 285 3.99 -19.10 -23.85
N GLY A 286 4.40 -20.31 -23.45
CA GLY A 286 5.46 -20.54 -22.45
C GLY A 286 4.92 -21.02 -21.09
N PHE A 287 5.63 -20.68 -20.00
CA PHE A 287 5.41 -21.26 -18.65
C PHE A 287 4.95 -20.27 -17.58
N GLY A 288 4.41 -19.11 -17.99
CA GLY A 288 3.95 -18.05 -17.08
C GLY A 288 4.96 -16.90 -16.92
N GLY A 289 4.45 -15.74 -16.47
CA GLY A 289 5.24 -14.52 -16.25
C GLY A 289 5.75 -14.34 -14.83
N VAL A 290 5.53 -15.32 -13.97
CA VAL A 290 5.75 -15.26 -12.52
C VAL A 290 6.77 -16.32 -12.14
N PHE A 291 7.73 -15.96 -11.30
CA PHE A 291 8.68 -16.89 -10.69
C PHE A 291 8.94 -16.45 -9.25
N CYS A 292 9.42 -17.36 -8.41
CA CYS A 292 9.74 -17.05 -7.02
C CYS A 292 11.21 -17.33 -6.69
N ILE A 293 11.76 -16.57 -5.74
CA ILE A 293 13.11 -16.75 -5.21
C ILE A 293 13.00 -16.96 -3.70
N ASP A 294 13.48 -18.09 -3.19
CA ASP A 294 13.49 -18.34 -1.75
C ASP A 294 14.77 -17.81 -1.10
N MET A 295 14.65 -16.67 -0.43
CA MET A 295 15.74 -16.03 0.29
C MET A 295 15.91 -16.58 1.72
N LYS A 296 15.16 -17.62 2.10
CA LYS A 296 15.14 -18.32 3.40
C LYS A 296 14.60 -17.51 4.57
N THR A 297 14.98 -16.24 4.67
CA THR A 297 14.51 -15.35 5.73
C THR A 297 13.90 -14.09 5.16
N GLU A 298 12.89 -13.58 5.86
CA GLU A 298 12.18 -12.35 5.53
C GLU A 298 13.15 -11.17 5.38
N GLY A 299 14.11 -11.03 6.29
CA GLY A 299 15.15 -9.99 6.18
C GLY A 299 16.04 -10.11 4.95
N ARG A 300 16.30 -11.33 4.42
CA ARG A 300 17.03 -11.50 3.14
C ARG A 300 16.14 -11.16 1.95
N ALA A 301 14.86 -11.53 2.00
CA ALA A 301 13.86 -11.19 1.00
C ALA A 301 13.69 -9.68 0.83
N TYR A 302 13.48 -8.95 1.94
CA TYR A 302 13.35 -7.49 1.88
C TYR A 302 14.63 -6.81 1.39
N ARG A 303 15.81 -7.24 1.85
CA ARG A 303 17.08 -6.70 1.32
C ARG A 303 17.25 -6.92 -0.18
N LEU A 304 16.81 -8.07 -0.69
CA LEU A 304 16.81 -8.33 -2.12
C LEU A 304 15.86 -7.36 -2.84
N MET A 305 14.60 -7.29 -2.42
CA MET A 305 13.59 -6.44 -3.04
C MET A 305 13.93 -4.95 -2.97
N ASP A 306 14.48 -4.47 -1.84
CA ASP A 306 14.97 -3.10 -1.67
C ASP A 306 16.05 -2.76 -2.68
N LYS A 307 17.07 -3.61 -2.81
CA LYS A 307 18.13 -3.40 -3.80
C LYS A 307 17.57 -3.43 -5.23
N LEU A 308 16.65 -4.35 -5.50
CA LEU A 308 16.03 -4.46 -6.81
C LEU A 308 15.23 -3.22 -7.17
N GLN A 309 14.42 -2.69 -6.26
CA GLN A 309 13.63 -1.48 -6.48
C GLN A 309 14.49 -0.22 -6.47
N ASN A 310 15.25 0.00 -5.40
CA ASN A 310 15.83 1.30 -5.09
C ASN A 310 17.21 1.51 -5.74
N ASN A 311 18.00 0.45 -5.93
CA ASN A 311 19.32 0.56 -6.56
C ASN A 311 19.27 0.24 -8.05
N SER A 312 18.60 -0.85 -8.42
CA SER A 312 18.61 -1.34 -9.81
C SER A 312 17.42 -0.93 -10.65
N LYS A 313 16.36 -0.38 -10.03
CA LYS A 313 15.10 -0.02 -10.69
C LYS A 313 14.50 -1.17 -11.50
N PHE A 314 14.70 -2.41 -11.03
CA PHE A 314 14.29 -3.64 -11.71
C PHE A 314 12.76 -3.82 -11.70
N GLY A 315 12.13 -3.50 -10.58
CA GLY A 315 10.69 -3.60 -10.36
C GLY A 315 10.29 -2.93 -9.06
N PHE A 316 8.99 -2.92 -8.76
CA PHE A 316 8.43 -2.33 -7.55
C PHE A 316 8.02 -3.40 -6.54
N MET A 317 8.19 -3.12 -5.26
CA MET A 317 7.55 -3.84 -4.19
C MET A 317 6.06 -3.50 -4.21
N GLY A 318 5.21 -4.48 -4.50
CA GLY A 318 3.79 -4.27 -4.66
C GLY A 318 3.02 -5.58 -4.68
N VAL A 319 1.86 -5.59 -4.03
CA VAL A 319 0.96 -6.74 -4.00
C VAL A 319 0.06 -6.73 -5.23
N SER A 320 0.52 -7.33 -6.32
CA SER A 320 -0.28 -7.68 -7.51
C SER A 320 0.58 -8.49 -8.47
N LEU A 321 -0.04 -9.15 -9.45
CA LEU A 321 0.64 -9.90 -10.49
C LEU A 321 0.03 -9.57 -11.86
N GLY A 322 0.77 -9.82 -12.94
CA GLY A 322 0.29 -9.57 -14.31
C GLY A 322 0.18 -8.07 -14.68
N TYR A 323 0.83 -7.20 -13.92
CA TYR A 323 0.88 -5.77 -14.18
C TYR A 323 1.84 -5.44 -15.34
N TYR A 324 1.72 -4.24 -15.91
CA TYR A 324 2.64 -3.76 -16.96
C TYR A 324 3.98 -3.25 -16.38
N GLU A 325 4.22 -3.37 -15.09
CA GLU A 325 5.54 -3.19 -14.48
C GLU A 325 5.95 -4.47 -13.76
N THR A 326 7.25 -4.66 -13.57
CA THR A 326 7.71 -5.76 -12.73
C THR A 326 7.32 -5.49 -11.29
N LEU A 327 6.59 -6.41 -10.66
CA LEU A 327 6.20 -6.34 -9.25
C LEU A 327 6.84 -7.47 -8.46
N MET A 328 7.18 -7.19 -7.21
CA MET A 328 7.79 -8.14 -6.28
C MET A 328 7.09 -8.07 -4.92
N SER A 329 6.95 -9.19 -4.23
CA SER A 329 6.44 -9.20 -2.85
C SER A 329 7.01 -10.36 -2.04
N CYS A 330 7.19 -10.18 -0.73
CA CYS A 330 7.51 -11.27 0.18
C CYS A 330 6.21 -11.99 0.56
N SER A 331 5.94 -13.15 -0.02
CA SER A 331 4.62 -13.78 0.01
C SER A 331 4.18 -14.17 1.43
N SER A 332 5.13 -14.56 2.28
CA SER A 332 4.89 -14.99 3.66
C SER A 332 4.31 -13.88 4.55
N SER A 333 4.76 -12.64 4.37
CA SER A 333 4.39 -11.48 5.18
C SER A 333 3.35 -10.58 4.51
N SER A 334 3.03 -10.82 3.24
CA SER A 334 2.06 -10.03 2.47
C SER A 334 0.86 -10.86 1.99
N THR A 335 0.93 -11.45 0.79
CA THR A 335 -0.18 -12.12 0.10
C THR A 335 -0.74 -13.33 0.83
N ASN A 336 0.06 -13.96 1.70
CA ASN A 336 -0.33 -15.08 2.55
C ASN A 336 -0.25 -14.74 4.05
N SER A 337 -0.31 -13.45 4.41
CA SER A 337 -0.32 -12.98 5.80
C SER A 337 -1.47 -13.57 6.63
N MET A 338 -2.57 -13.95 5.97
CA MET A 338 -3.75 -14.56 6.59
C MET A 338 -3.53 -15.99 7.10
N LEU A 339 -2.47 -16.68 6.65
CA LEU A 339 -2.11 -18.01 7.15
C LEU A 339 -1.27 -17.89 8.41
N ASP A 340 -1.48 -18.79 9.38
CA ASP A 340 -0.59 -18.91 10.54
C ASP A 340 0.76 -19.56 10.15
N THR A 341 1.72 -19.59 11.09
CA THR A 341 3.06 -20.13 10.83
C THR A 341 3.03 -21.61 10.42
N LYS A 342 2.17 -22.43 11.05
CA LYS A 342 2.08 -23.87 10.76
C LYS A 342 1.42 -24.11 9.41
N GLU A 343 0.42 -23.31 9.06
CA GLU A 343 -0.23 -23.34 7.76
C GLU A 343 0.74 -22.94 6.64
N LYS A 344 1.54 -21.89 6.84
CA LYS A 344 2.60 -21.49 5.90
C LYS A 344 3.63 -22.59 5.68
N GLU A 345 4.09 -23.24 6.74
CA GLU A 345 5.02 -24.37 6.66
C GLU A 345 4.40 -25.54 5.87
N ARG A 346 3.15 -25.91 6.18
CA ARG A 346 2.42 -26.98 5.46
C ARG A 346 2.20 -26.66 3.98
N ALA A 347 1.97 -25.39 3.67
CA ALA A 347 1.78 -24.88 2.31
C ALA A 347 3.11 -24.69 1.56
N GLY A 348 4.28 -24.93 2.19
CA GLY A 348 5.60 -24.77 1.56
C GLY A 348 6.04 -23.32 1.37
N ILE A 349 5.49 -22.39 2.15
CA ILE A 349 5.77 -20.95 2.04
C ILE A 349 6.88 -20.58 3.03
N SER A 350 8.10 -20.45 2.53
CA SER A 350 9.26 -19.98 3.31
C SER A 350 9.06 -18.52 3.77
N PRO A 351 9.55 -18.13 4.98
CA PRO A 351 9.53 -16.75 5.43
C PRO A 351 10.20 -15.76 4.47
N GLY A 352 11.19 -16.22 3.69
CA GLY A 352 11.91 -15.41 2.71
C GLY A 352 11.47 -15.60 1.25
N LEU A 353 10.29 -16.17 1.00
CA LEU A 353 9.82 -16.43 -0.36
C LEU A 353 9.39 -15.13 -1.06
N VAL A 354 10.14 -14.73 -2.09
CA VAL A 354 9.86 -13.55 -2.91
C VAL A 354 9.18 -13.98 -4.20
N ASP A 355 7.96 -13.51 -4.42
CA ASP A 355 7.22 -13.67 -5.67
C ASP A 355 7.51 -12.48 -6.61
N VAL A 356 7.79 -12.76 -7.89
CA VAL A 356 8.16 -11.77 -8.91
C VAL A 356 7.27 -11.91 -10.15
N GLY A 357 6.34 -10.97 -10.33
CA GLY A 357 5.56 -10.81 -11.56
C GLY A 357 6.30 -9.93 -12.57
N LEU A 358 6.88 -10.53 -13.60
CA LEU A 358 7.88 -9.85 -14.45
C LEU A 358 7.28 -9.20 -15.70
N TRP A 359 7.51 -7.90 -15.92
CA TRP A 359 7.26 -7.25 -17.21
C TRP A 359 8.50 -6.62 -17.85
N ARG A 360 9.30 -5.83 -17.13
CA ARG A 360 10.21 -4.85 -17.76
C ARG A 360 11.29 -5.47 -18.65
N SER A 361 11.61 -4.76 -19.74
CA SER A 361 12.68 -5.06 -20.69
C SER A 361 13.76 -4.00 -20.58
N LEU A 362 14.81 -4.24 -19.80
CA LEU A 362 16.02 -3.43 -19.90
C LEU A 362 16.94 -4.04 -20.98
N PRO A 363 17.62 -3.22 -21.81
CA PRO A 363 18.57 -3.68 -22.83
C PRO A 363 19.75 -4.45 -22.24
N ASN A 364 20.04 -4.26 -20.95
CA ASN A 364 21.04 -5.00 -20.21
C ASN A 364 20.31 -5.90 -19.20
N ILE A 365 20.44 -7.23 -19.36
CA ILE A 365 20.24 -8.14 -18.23
C ILE A 365 21.39 -7.86 -17.29
N ASP A 366 21.23 -6.84 -16.46
CA ASP A 366 22.33 -6.40 -15.64
C ASP A 366 22.45 -7.34 -14.45
N THR A 367 23.69 -7.54 -14.06
CA THR A 367 24.18 -8.20 -12.86
C THR A 367 23.48 -7.76 -11.55
N SER A 368 22.58 -6.79 -11.59
CA SER A 368 21.92 -6.16 -10.46
C SER A 368 21.06 -7.09 -9.59
N ILE A 369 20.31 -8.04 -10.18
CA ILE A 369 19.56 -9.03 -9.37
C ILE A 369 20.52 -9.89 -8.57
N ILE A 370 21.69 -10.18 -9.13
CA ILE A 370 22.66 -11.08 -8.50
C ILE A 370 23.61 -10.34 -7.57
N GLN A 371 24.05 -9.12 -7.90
CA GLN A 371 24.68 -8.18 -6.96
C GLN A 371 23.76 -7.92 -5.75
N ALA A 372 22.45 -8.03 -5.93
CA ALA A 372 21.51 -7.98 -4.84
C ALA A 372 21.48 -9.25 -3.99
N ILE A 373 21.59 -10.43 -4.62
CA ILE A 373 21.61 -11.76 -4.01
C ILE A 373 22.95 -12.11 -3.31
N GLU A 374 24.08 -11.50 -3.71
CA GLU A 374 25.41 -11.86 -3.17
C GLU A 374 25.52 -11.71 -1.64
N PRO A 375 25.91 -12.77 -0.91
CA PRO A 375 26.47 -12.65 0.43
C PRO A 375 27.92 -12.15 0.28
N ARG A 376 28.33 -11.16 1.07
CA ARG A 376 29.73 -10.73 1.15
C ARG A 376 30.63 -11.94 1.41
N GLY A 377 31.29 -12.45 0.37
CA GLY A 377 32.23 -13.56 0.51
C GLY A 377 32.44 -14.45 -0.71
N PHE A 378 32.69 -13.93 -1.91
CA PHE A 378 33.51 -14.66 -2.90
C PHE A 378 34.21 -13.71 -3.88
N ARG A 379 35.54 -13.84 -3.96
CA ARG A 379 36.40 -13.11 -4.92
C ARG A 379 36.22 -13.74 -6.30
N ILE A 380 35.79 -12.96 -7.30
CA ILE A 380 36.13 -13.24 -8.70
C ILE A 380 37.18 -12.23 -9.15
N ARG A 381 38.42 -12.72 -9.28
CA ARG A 381 39.51 -12.02 -9.97
C ARG A 381 39.26 -12.07 -11.48
N ARG A 382 39.36 -10.93 -12.17
CA ARG A 382 40.19 -10.77 -13.38
C ARG A 382 40.39 -9.28 -13.74
N ASN A 383 41.63 -8.83 -13.48
CA ASN A 383 42.48 -7.82 -14.16
C ASN A 383 41.84 -6.45 -14.49
N PHE A 384 42.34 -5.33 -13.96
CA PHE A 384 43.56 -4.67 -14.44
C PHE A 384 44.40 -3.96 -13.35
N THR A 385 45.71 -4.16 -13.50
CA THR A 385 46.93 -3.38 -13.15
C THR A 385 47.12 -2.71 -11.78
N ILE A 386 48.20 -3.16 -11.15
CA ILE A 386 48.86 -2.67 -9.94
C ILE A 386 49.64 -1.38 -10.23
N LEU A 387 49.56 -0.38 -9.34
CA LEU A 387 50.73 0.38 -8.91
C LEU A 387 50.72 0.50 -7.38
N GLN A 388 51.86 0.13 -6.81
CA GLN A 388 52.20 0.09 -5.38
C GLN A 388 52.03 1.47 -4.74
N THR A 389 51.68 1.57 -3.45
CA THR A 389 52.67 1.56 -2.36
C THR A 389 52.15 0.96 -1.03
N LYS A 390 53.05 0.17 -0.42
CA LYS A 390 53.15 -0.26 1.00
C LYS A 390 53.21 0.98 1.93
N ARG A 391 52.85 1.02 3.23
CA ARG A 391 52.72 0.02 4.31
C ARG A 391 52.16 0.72 5.59
N GLY A 392 51.48 -0.05 6.46
CA GLY A 392 51.30 0.16 7.92
C GLY A 392 50.07 0.99 8.31
N VAL A 393 49.22 0.67 9.30
CA VAL A 393 49.27 -0.21 10.47
C VAL A 393 47.82 -0.55 10.93
N CYS A 394 47.67 -1.70 11.60
CA CYS A 394 46.55 -2.30 12.38
C CYS A 394 45.25 -1.52 12.67
N VAL A 395 44.10 -2.21 12.49
CA VAL A 395 42.83 -2.01 13.24
C VAL A 395 42.06 -3.35 13.32
N PRO A 396 41.08 -3.54 14.24
CA PRO A 396 41.07 -4.64 15.20
C PRO A 396 40.11 -5.78 14.83
N VAL A 397 40.34 -6.93 15.44
CA VAL A 397 39.42 -8.07 15.43
C VAL A 397 38.16 -7.71 16.23
N TYR A 398 37.03 -7.51 15.55
CA TYR A 398 35.71 -7.58 16.21
C TYR A 398 35.22 -9.03 16.19
N LYS A 399 35.33 -9.69 17.34
CA LYS A 399 34.62 -10.93 17.65
C LYS A 399 33.12 -10.72 17.45
N ARG A 400 32.49 -11.59 16.66
CA ARG A 400 31.04 -11.78 16.68
C ARG A 400 30.65 -12.25 18.08
N GLN A 401 29.94 -11.41 18.82
CA GLN A 401 29.05 -11.89 19.86
C GLN A 401 27.77 -12.36 19.17
N ALA A 402 27.42 -13.62 19.41
CA ALA A 402 26.05 -14.07 19.24
C ALA A 402 25.19 -13.33 20.28
N MET A 403 24.19 -12.59 19.83
CA MET A 403 23.17 -12.04 20.72
C MET A 403 21.80 -12.33 20.13
N SER A 404 21.05 -13.19 20.81
CA SER A 404 19.63 -13.00 21.00
C SER A 404 19.46 -11.67 21.75
N GLU A 405 19.15 -10.59 21.06
CA GLU A 405 18.77 -9.32 21.70
C GLU A 405 17.30 -9.05 21.44
N GLU A 406 16.50 -9.01 22.51
CA GLU A 406 15.20 -8.35 22.50
C GLU A 406 15.35 -6.98 21.82
N THR A 407 14.52 -6.71 20.82
CA THR A 407 14.47 -5.39 20.19
C THR A 407 14.10 -4.34 21.24
N LYS A 408 15.06 -3.50 21.61
CA LYS A 408 14.81 -2.35 22.48
C LYS A 408 14.09 -1.27 21.67
N TYR A 409 12.78 -1.12 21.91
CA TYR A 409 11.93 -0.13 21.26
C TYR A 409 12.26 1.31 21.66
N VAL A 410 12.82 1.49 22.85
CA VAL A 410 13.21 2.79 23.42
C VAL A 410 14.62 2.66 23.98
N GLU A 411 15.52 3.55 23.56
CA GLU A 411 16.92 3.56 23.96
C GLU A 411 17.35 4.97 24.38
N LEU A 412 17.78 5.14 25.63
CA LEU A 412 18.37 6.39 26.13
C LEU A 412 19.87 6.39 25.87
N CYS A 413 20.39 7.43 25.22
CA CYS A 413 21.81 7.58 24.91
C CYS A 413 22.25 9.05 24.87
N LYS A 414 23.56 9.28 24.74
CA LYS A 414 24.13 10.63 24.59
C LYS A 414 24.23 11.00 23.11
N GLY A 415 23.69 12.17 22.77
CA GLY A 415 23.75 12.78 21.44
C GLY A 415 24.91 13.76 21.27
N ILE A 416 24.75 14.67 20.30
CA ILE A 416 25.74 15.71 19.99
C ILE A 416 25.96 16.59 21.23
N ASN A 417 27.22 16.94 21.51
CA ASN A 417 27.65 17.71 22.68
C ASN A 417 27.24 17.11 24.03
N GLY A 418 26.97 15.80 24.10
CA GLY A 418 26.65 15.10 25.35
C GLY A 418 25.23 15.36 25.88
N LEU A 419 24.35 15.94 25.07
CA LEU A 419 22.94 16.09 25.41
C LEU A 419 22.25 14.72 25.45
N ASP A 420 21.33 14.53 26.40
CA ASP A 420 20.54 13.31 26.46
C ASP A 420 19.54 13.22 25.31
N LYS A 421 19.54 12.09 24.62
CA LYS A 421 18.61 11.77 23.54
C LYS A 421 18.03 10.36 23.70
N ILE A 422 16.85 10.20 23.16
CA ILE A 422 16.09 8.95 23.14
C ILE A 422 15.96 8.54 21.68
N ILE A 423 16.22 7.28 21.40
CA ILE A 423 15.99 6.67 20.10
C ILE A 423 14.79 5.75 20.23
N LEU A 424 13.74 6.05 19.48
CA LEU A 424 12.61 5.17 19.28
C LEU A 424 12.92 4.28 18.06
N ARG A 425 12.70 2.98 18.17
CA ARG A 425 12.91 2.01 17.09
C ARG A 425 11.71 1.10 16.96
N GLU A 426 11.27 0.87 15.73
CA GLU A 426 10.27 -0.14 15.43
C GLU A 426 10.88 -1.34 14.70
N VAL A 427 10.19 -2.49 14.76
CA VAL A 427 10.70 -3.77 14.25
C VAL A 427 11.01 -3.73 12.75
N ARG A 428 10.33 -2.85 12.01
CA ARG A 428 10.51 -2.65 10.56
C ARG A 428 11.68 -1.74 10.18
N GLY A 429 12.45 -1.24 11.15
CA GLY A 429 13.65 -0.42 10.88
C GLY A 429 13.43 1.09 10.89
N CYS A 430 12.18 1.56 11.01
CA CYS A 430 11.87 2.97 11.26
C CYS A 430 12.48 3.41 12.59
N SER A 431 12.91 4.67 12.66
CA SER A 431 13.45 5.23 13.90
C SER A 431 13.16 6.71 14.05
N ALA A 432 13.06 7.18 15.28
CA ALA A 432 13.01 8.61 15.59
C ALA A 432 14.02 8.96 16.69
N GLU A 433 14.67 10.12 16.58
CA GLU A 433 15.54 10.65 17.63
C GLU A 433 14.87 11.84 18.31
N VAL A 434 14.79 11.79 19.64
CA VAL A 434 14.18 12.81 20.49
C VAL A 434 15.21 13.29 21.51
N TYR A 435 15.59 14.57 21.47
CA TYR A 435 16.42 15.16 22.51
C TYR A 435 15.58 15.59 23.70
N LEU A 436 16.04 15.29 24.92
CA LEU A 436 15.42 15.82 26.15
C LEU A 436 15.55 17.35 26.22
N TYR A 437 16.60 17.90 25.63
CA TYR A 437 16.68 19.33 25.40
C TYR A 437 15.66 19.76 24.33
N GLY A 438 14.70 20.59 24.74
CA GLY A 438 13.61 21.10 23.93
C GLY A 438 12.42 20.16 23.72
N GLY A 439 12.49 18.91 24.22
CA GLY A 439 11.51 17.88 23.90
C GLY A 439 11.47 17.61 22.38
N HIS A 440 12.63 17.68 21.75
CA HIS A 440 12.79 18.03 20.34
C HIS A 440 13.04 16.80 19.49
N VAL A 441 12.16 16.53 18.52
CA VAL A 441 12.39 15.45 17.53
C VAL A 441 13.33 15.94 16.46
N THR A 442 14.54 15.39 16.38
CA THR A 442 15.59 15.84 15.44
C THR A 442 15.79 14.90 14.26
N SER A 443 15.25 13.70 14.31
CA SER A 443 15.35 12.73 13.22
C SER A 443 14.09 11.88 13.21
N TRP A 444 13.59 11.60 12.01
CA TRP A 444 12.54 10.64 11.75
C TRP A 444 12.86 9.94 10.44
N LYS A 445 13.16 8.65 10.54
CA LYS A 445 13.60 7.84 9.42
C LYS A 445 12.56 6.77 9.12
N ASN A 446 12.28 6.60 7.84
CA ASN A 446 11.48 5.49 7.35
C ASN A 446 12.23 4.16 7.48
N GLU A 447 11.59 3.06 7.07
CA GLU A 447 12.16 1.71 7.11
C GLU A 447 13.43 1.54 6.27
N HIS A 448 13.69 2.44 5.31
CA HIS A 448 14.90 2.46 4.49
C HIS A 448 16.03 3.31 5.09
N GLY A 449 15.83 3.92 6.26
CA GLY A 449 16.79 4.81 6.90
C GLY A 449 16.90 6.20 6.24
N GLU A 450 15.99 6.53 5.31
CA GLU A 450 15.90 7.86 4.71
C GLU A 450 15.41 8.86 5.74
N GLU A 451 16.12 9.98 5.87
CA GLU A 451 15.72 11.07 6.76
C GLU A 451 14.54 11.86 6.16
N LEU A 452 13.49 12.01 6.96
CA LEU A 452 12.25 12.69 6.60
C LEU A 452 12.17 14.10 7.18
N LEU A 453 12.92 14.38 8.25
CA LEU A 453 13.00 15.71 8.86
C LEU A 453 14.28 16.44 8.45
N PHE A 454 14.16 17.72 8.17
CA PHE A 454 15.31 18.57 7.92
C PHE A 454 15.88 19.09 9.24
N VAL A 455 17.17 18.85 9.49
CA VAL A 455 17.97 19.53 10.52
C VAL A 455 19.15 20.20 9.85
N SER A 456 19.35 21.49 10.16
CA SER A 456 20.44 22.27 9.58
C SER A 456 21.80 21.68 9.93
N SER A 457 22.72 21.63 8.97
CA SER A 457 24.11 21.25 9.22
C SER A 457 24.85 22.24 10.14
N LYS A 458 24.37 23.49 10.22
CA LYS A 458 24.86 24.52 11.16
C LYS A 458 24.06 24.57 12.47
N ALA A 459 23.14 23.62 12.71
CA ALA A 459 22.33 23.60 13.92
C ALA A 459 23.19 23.51 15.19
N ILE A 460 22.85 24.32 16.19
CA ILE A 460 23.60 24.40 17.44
C ILE A 460 22.94 23.50 18.48
N PHE A 461 23.54 22.34 18.75
CA PHE A 461 23.14 21.41 19.82
C PHE A 461 23.72 21.86 21.17
N LYS A 462 23.41 23.09 21.60
CA LYS A 462 23.96 23.65 22.84
C LYS A 462 22.99 24.65 23.48
N PRO A 463 22.59 24.44 24.75
CA PRO A 463 21.83 25.43 25.50
C PRO A 463 22.55 26.79 25.59
N PRO A 464 21.81 27.91 25.61
CA PRO A 464 20.34 28.02 25.60
C PRO A 464 19.73 28.14 24.20
N LYS A 465 20.48 27.86 23.13
CA LYS A 465 19.97 28.02 21.75
C LYS A 465 19.06 26.85 21.37
N ALA A 466 17.96 27.12 20.67
CA ALA A 466 17.10 26.08 20.11
C ALA A 466 17.82 25.35 18.96
N ILE A 467 17.51 24.07 18.76
CA ILE A 467 18.04 23.30 17.62
C ILE A 467 17.30 23.71 16.35
N ARG A 468 18.03 24.03 15.28
CA ARG A 468 17.46 24.44 13.99
C ARG A 468 17.05 23.24 13.14
N GLY A 469 15.75 23.10 12.89
CA GLY A 469 15.16 21.99 12.13
C GLY A 469 14.56 20.91 13.04
N GLY A 470 14.04 19.82 12.49
CA GLY A 470 13.31 18.79 13.23
C GLY A 470 11.88 19.22 13.54
N ILE A 471 11.42 19.00 14.78
CA ILE A 471 10.12 19.46 15.28
C ILE A 471 10.27 20.21 16.61
N PRO A 472 10.79 21.46 16.61
CA PRO A 472 10.77 22.30 17.80
C PRO A 472 9.34 22.60 18.27
N ILE A 473 9.17 22.66 19.59
CA ILE A 473 7.89 23.00 20.22
C ILE A 473 7.81 24.50 20.47
N CYS A 474 6.86 25.18 19.83
CA CYS A 474 6.56 26.58 20.11
C CYS A 474 5.57 26.66 21.26
N PHE A 475 6.03 27.02 22.46
CA PHE A 475 5.20 27.25 23.63
C PHE A 475 5.95 28.16 24.62
N PRO A 476 5.27 29.11 25.28
CA PRO A 476 3.83 29.42 25.21
C PRO A 476 3.47 30.48 24.14
N GLN A 477 4.38 30.77 23.23
CA GLN A 477 4.20 31.78 22.20
C GLN A 477 4.67 31.24 20.85
N PHE A 478 3.93 31.53 19.79
CA PHE A 478 4.37 31.39 18.41
C PHE A 478 4.92 32.73 17.91
N SER A 479 6.04 32.71 17.17
CA SER A 479 6.70 33.91 16.64
C SER A 479 6.88 34.99 17.72
N ASN A 480 6.76 36.27 17.37
CA ASN A 480 6.88 37.44 18.23
C ASN A 480 5.51 38.02 18.67
N LEU A 481 4.49 37.17 18.83
CA LEU A 481 3.11 37.59 19.10
C LEU A 481 2.85 38.16 20.51
N GLY A 482 3.83 38.09 21.41
CA GLY A 482 3.72 38.60 22.77
C GLY A 482 5.09 39.01 23.32
N SER A 483 5.17 39.18 24.63
CA SER A 483 6.34 39.74 25.32
C SER A 483 7.50 38.76 25.52
N LEU A 484 7.32 37.48 25.16
CA LEU A 484 8.34 36.44 25.34
C LEU A 484 9.29 36.37 24.14
N GLU A 485 10.38 35.64 24.32
CA GLU A 485 11.30 35.32 23.23
C GLU A 485 10.55 34.65 22.05
N PRO A 486 10.98 34.90 20.80
CA PRO A 486 10.31 34.33 19.65
C PRO A 486 10.17 32.81 19.73
N HIS A 487 8.95 32.33 19.51
CA HIS A 487 8.52 30.93 19.64
C HIS A 487 8.56 30.34 21.08
N GLY A 488 8.72 31.19 22.10
CA GLY A 488 8.72 30.78 23.49
C GLY A 488 9.92 29.92 23.89
N PHE A 489 9.86 29.40 25.12
CA PHE A 489 10.99 28.78 25.80
C PHE A 489 10.95 27.25 25.83
N ALA A 490 9.84 26.59 25.46
CA ALA A 490 9.74 25.13 25.58
C ALA A 490 10.85 24.36 24.83
N ARG A 491 11.23 24.87 23.65
CA ARG A 491 12.32 24.36 22.80
C ARG A 491 13.74 24.67 23.31
N THR A 492 13.89 25.46 24.38
CA THR A 492 15.18 25.84 25.00
C THR A 492 15.31 25.35 26.44
N ARG A 493 14.39 24.50 26.91
CA ARG A 493 14.40 23.90 28.26
C ARG A 493 14.70 22.41 28.22
N PHE A 494 15.22 21.88 29.32
CA PHE A 494 15.35 20.44 29.50
C PHE A 494 14.04 19.83 29.97
N TRP A 495 13.59 18.82 29.26
CA TRP A 495 12.44 18.01 29.61
C TRP A 495 12.90 16.77 30.40
N SER A 496 12.03 16.29 31.27
CA SER A 496 12.24 15.05 32.02
C SER A 496 11.41 13.93 31.40
N ILE A 497 11.85 12.68 31.52
CA ILE A 497 11.01 11.52 31.18
C ILE A 497 9.92 11.38 32.25
N ASP A 498 8.66 11.29 31.83
CA ASP A 498 7.51 11.05 32.72
C ASP A 498 7.32 9.54 32.89
N ASN A 499 7.72 9.00 34.05
CA ASN A 499 7.63 7.56 34.32
C ASN A 499 6.24 7.10 34.77
N ASP A 500 5.33 8.02 35.10
CA ASP A 500 3.96 7.72 35.54
C ASP A 500 2.95 8.65 34.82
N PRO A 501 2.85 8.56 33.48
CA PRO A 501 1.95 9.40 32.72
C PRO A 501 0.50 8.96 32.99
N PRO A 502 -0.46 9.89 33.19
CA PRO A 502 -1.87 9.54 33.29
C PRO A 502 -2.32 8.76 32.05
N PRO A 503 -3.17 7.72 32.20
CA PRO A 503 -3.53 6.83 31.10
C PRO A 503 -4.06 7.62 29.90
N PHE A 504 -3.48 7.36 28.73
CA PHE A 504 -4.02 7.86 27.47
C PHE A 504 -5.32 7.12 27.15
N PRO A 505 -6.35 7.78 26.62
CA PRO A 505 -7.65 7.16 26.33
C PRO A 505 -7.64 6.12 25.19
N THR A 506 -6.47 5.81 24.62
CA THR A 506 -6.32 4.80 23.56
C THR A 506 -5.37 3.70 24.04
N ASN A 507 -5.85 2.46 24.10
CA ASN A 507 -5.04 1.25 24.21
C ASN A 507 -4.14 1.14 22.96
N SER A 508 -3.02 1.87 22.90
CA SER A 508 -2.06 1.72 21.81
C SER A 508 -1.23 0.47 22.09
N SER A 509 -1.32 -0.53 21.22
CA SER A 509 -0.39 -1.66 21.17
C SER A 509 1.04 -1.25 20.75
N ASN A 510 1.30 0.06 20.59
CA ASN A 510 2.58 0.62 20.18
C ASN A 510 3.61 0.48 21.31
N LYS A 511 4.77 -0.09 20.98
CA LYS A 511 5.84 -0.35 21.94
C LYS A 511 6.94 0.72 21.89
N ALA A 512 7.06 1.46 20.79
CA ALA A 512 8.04 2.55 20.62
C ALA A 512 7.43 3.93 20.92
N PHE A 513 7.32 4.28 22.20
CA PHE A 513 6.90 5.62 22.61
C PHE A 513 7.69 6.13 23.82
N ILE A 514 7.66 7.44 24.03
CA ILE A 514 8.19 8.10 25.21
C ILE A 514 7.25 9.21 25.67
N ASP A 515 7.08 9.33 26.98
CA ASP A 515 6.40 10.45 27.62
C ASP A 515 7.44 11.39 28.25
N LEU A 516 7.36 12.66 27.89
CA LEU A 516 8.17 13.73 28.43
C LEU A 516 7.31 14.71 29.21
N ILE A 517 7.87 15.34 30.22
CA ILE A 517 7.22 16.38 31.01
C ILE A 517 8.14 17.59 31.19
N LEU A 518 7.56 18.77 30.95
CA LEU A 518 8.12 20.07 31.28
C LEU A 518 7.24 20.70 32.36
N LYS A 519 7.85 21.00 33.50
CA LYS A 519 7.21 21.73 34.61
C LYS A 519 7.80 23.13 34.68
N HIS A 520 7.01 24.08 35.17
CA HIS A 520 7.52 25.42 35.47
C HIS A 520 8.78 25.37 36.34
N SER A 521 9.80 26.13 35.96
CA SER A 521 10.99 26.37 36.77
C SER A 521 10.94 27.77 37.42
N GLU A 522 11.79 28.01 38.42
CA GLU A 522 11.94 29.34 39.03
C GLU A 522 12.38 30.40 38.01
N GLU A 523 13.09 30.01 36.96
CA GLU A 523 13.50 30.90 35.87
C GLU A 523 12.32 31.26 34.96
N ASP A 524 11.46 30.29 34.64
CA ASP A 524 10.29 30.52 33.79
C ASP A 524 9.30 31.45 34.46
N VAL A 525 9.07 31.30 35.78
CA VAL A 525 8.16 32.15 36.55
C VAL A 525 8.59 33.63 36.53
N LYS A 526 9.88 33.94 36.33
CA LYS A 526 10.38 35.32 36.22
C LYS A 526 9.95 36.01 34.93
N ILE A 527 9.82 35.26 33.83
CA ILE A 527 9.49 35.79 32.50
C ILE A 527 8.03 35.54 32.11
N TRP A 528 7.42 34.47 32.65
CA TRP A 528 6.05 34.07 32.42
C TRP A 528 5.48 33.50 33.74
N PRO A 529 4.83 34.33 34.58
CA PRO A 529 4.52 34.01 35.97
C PRO A 529 3.31 33.08 36.12
N HIS A 530 3.39 31.91 35.49
CA HIS A 530 2.37 30.88 35.49
C HIS A 530 2.97 29.51 35.79
N ARG A 531 2.24 28.73 36.56
CA ARG A 531 2.53 27.32 36.85
C ARG A 531 1.77 26.44 35.87
N TYR A 532 2.52 25.57 35.20
CA TYR A 532 1.99 24.67 34.21
C TYR A 532 2.66 23.29 34.34
N GLU A 533 1.95 22.28 33.85
CA GLU A 533 2.51 20.97 33.51
C GLU A 533 2.25 20.74 32.02
N PHE A 534 3.33 20.61 31.25
CA PHE A 534 3.27 20.28 29.85
C PHE A 534 3.82 18.86 29.66
N ARG A 535 2.93 17.92 29.35
CA ARG A 535 3.28 16.56 28.93
C ARG A 535 3.29 16.42 27.41
N LEU A 536 4.31 15.75 26.88
CA LEU A 536 4.48 15.47 25.46
C LEU A 536 4.71 13.97 25.28
N ARG A 537 3.79 13.28 24.61
CA ARG A 537 4.00 11.91 24.14
C ARG A 537 4.51 11.94 22.72
N ILE A 538 5.64 11.29 22.46
CA ILE A 538 6.13 10.99 21.11
C ILE A 538 5.99 9.48 20.89
N THR A 539 5.37 9.09 19.79
CA THR A 539 5.15 7.67 19.43
C THR A 539 5.57 7.44 17.99
N LEU A 540 6.33 6.37 17.78
CA LEU A 540 6.62 5.83 16.46
C LEU A 540 5.73 4.60 16.24
N GLY A 541 4.78 4.70 15.33
CA GLY A 541 3.86 3.62 15.01
C GLY A 541 4.54 2.51 14.19
N PRO A 542 3.96 1.28 14.19
CA PRO A 542 4.50 0.15 13.44
C PRO A 542 4.49 0.36 11.91
N GLY A 543 3.71 1.34 11.42
CA GLY A 543 3.72 1.77 10.01
C GLY A 543 4.84 2.76 9.67
N GLY A 544 5.59 3.23 10.67
CA GLY A 544 6.56 4.31 10.52
C GLY A 544 5.98 5.71 10.69
N ASP A 545 4.68 5.83 11.00
CA ASP A 545 4.00 7.07 11.36
C ASP A 545 4.57 7.65 12.67
N LEU A 546 4.77 8.97 12.69
CA LEU A 546 5.28 9.70 13.86
C LEU A 546 4.16 10.55 14.46
N MET A 547 3.84 10.29 15.72
CA MET A 547 2.75 10.95 16.43
C MET A 547 3.28 11.75 17.61
N LEU A 548 2.85 13.01 17.73
CA LEU A 548 3.13 13.88 18.87
C LEU A 548 1.79 14.29 19.51
N THR A 549 1.66 14.07 20.81
CA THR A 549 0.49 14.56 21.57
C THR A 549 0.94 15.38 22.77
N SER A 550 0.53 16.65 22.77
CA SER A 550 0.78 17.62 23.83
C SER A 550 -0.44 17.74 24.73
N ARG A 551 -0.23 17.75 26.04
CA ARG A 551 -1.22 18.04 27.07
C ARG A 551 -0.66 19.11 27.99
N ILE A 552 -1.34 20.25 28.06
CA ILE A 552 -0.87 21.41 28.83
C ILE A 552 -1.93 21.72 29.86
N ARG A 553 -1.57 21.63 31.14
CA ARG A 553 -2.45 21.88 32.27
C ARG A 553 -2.05 23.14 33.01
N ASN A 554 -3.04 23.96 33.34
CA ASN A 554 -2.82 25.08 34.25
C ASN A 554 -2.81 24.58 35.71
N THR A 555 -1.67 24.77 36.39
CA THR A 555 -1.46 24.34 37.79
C THR A 555 -1.25 25.53 38.73
N ASN A 556 -1.69 26.72 38.34
CA ASN A 556 -1.71 27.89 39.20
C ASN A 556 -2.51 27.63 40.47
N THR A 557 -1.92 27.91 41.62
CA THR A 557 -2.58 27.84 42.93
C THR A 557 -3.21 29.18 43.33
N ASP A 558 -2.93 30.25 42.60
CA ASP A 558 -3.43 31.61 42.86
C ASP A 558 -4.75 31.93 42.15
N GLY A 559 -5.36 30.93 41.51
CA GLY A 559 -6.64 31.07 40.82
C GLY A 559 -6.56 31.72 39.43
N LYS A 560 -5.36 32.04 38.91
CA LYS A 560 -5.23 32.76 37.64
C LYS A 560 -5.25 31.84 36.42
N SER A 561 -6.00 32.24 35.39
CA SER A 561 -5.89 31.68 34.04
C SER A 561 -4.60 32.14 33.36
N PHE A 562 -4.13 31.39 32.37
CA PHE A 562 -3.11 31.89 31.43
C PHE A 562 -3.52 31.62 29.99
N THR A 563 -2.95 32.41 29.09
CA THR A 563 -3.21 32.35 27.65
C THR A 563 -1.91 32.06 26.91
N PHE A 564 -1.97 31.21 25.88
CA PHE A 564 -0.80 30.82 25.10
C PHE A 564 -1.16 30.54 23.63
N THR A 565 -0.15 30.57 22.76
CA THR A 565 -0.22 30.03 21.39
C THR A 565 0.72 28.84 21.29
N PHE A 566 0.48 27.98 20.28
CA PHE A 566 1.17 26.70 20.18
C PHE A 566 1.47 26.35 18.72
N ALA A 567 2.62 25.72 18.45
CA ALA A 567 2.89 25.07 17.17
C ALA A 567 3.87 23.90 17.31
N TYR A 568 3.66 22.87 16.50
CA TYR A 568 4.67 21.85 16.19
C TYR A 568 5.45 22.30 14.95
N HIS A 569 6.62 22.92 15.16
CA HIS A 569 7.37 23.62 14.13
C HIS A 569 8.11 22.64 13.20
N THR A 570 7.36 21.90 12.37
CA THR A 570 7.82 20.70 11.67
C THR A 570 8.55 21.04 10.37
N TYR A 571 9.85 20.75 10.33
CA TYR A 571 10.70 20.93 9.16
C TYR A 571 10.81 19.62 8.37
N PHE A 572 10.14 19.52 7.23
CA PHE A 572 10.29 18.39 6.32
C PHE A 572 11.56 18.54 5.50
N HIS A 573 12.31 17.44 5.38
CA HIS A 573 13.37 17.34 4.37
C HIS A 573 12.69 17.08 3.04
N VAL A 574 12.84 17.95 2.05
CA VAL A 574 12.22 17.84 0.71
C VAL A 574 13.29 17.80 -0.38
N THR A 575 12.91 17.43 -1.61
CA THR A 575 13.76 17.68 -2.79
C THR A 575 13.92 19.18 -3.05
N ASP A 576 14.75 19.55 -4.02
CA ASP A 576 15.04 20.96 -4.29
C ASP A 576 13.76 21.75 -4.62
N ILE A 577 13.33 22.58 -3.68
CA ILE A 577 12.10 23.38 -3.75
C ILE A 577 12.19 24.49 -4.82
N SER A 578 13.39 24.78 -5.36
CA SER A 578 13.59 25.81 -6.38
C SER A 578 13.42 25.31 -7.82
N HIS A 579 13.28 24.00 -8.04
CA HIS A 579 13.15 23.40 -9.37
C HIS A 579 11.70 23.40 -9.90
N MET A 580 11.16 24.59 -10.19
CA MET A 580 9.78 24.74 -10.69
C MET A 580 9.62 24.47 -12.21
N PHE A 581 10.68 24.63 -13.02
CA PHE A 581 10.59 24.59 -14.48
C PHE A 581 10.52 23.18 -15.10
N VAL A 582 10.49 22.11 -14.29
CA VAL A 582 10.31 20.74 -14.78
C VAL A 582 9.01 20.20 -14.19
N LEU A 583 8.00 19.96 -15.04
CA LEU A 583 6.65 19.48 -14.70
C LEU A 583 6.59 18.18 -13.85
N SER A 584 7.73 17.58 -13.50
CA SER A 584 7.86 16.35 -12.73
C SER A 584 8.71 16.45 -11.45
N SER A 585 9.18 17.64 -11.05
CA SER A 585 10.05 17.85 -9.86
C SER A 585 9.50 18.82 -8.82
N GLU A 586 8.20 19.13 -8.88
CA GLU A 586 7.59 20.16 -8.04
C GLU A 586 7.40 19.69 -6.57
N VAL A 587 7.80 20.53 -5.62
CA VAL A 587 7.38 20.43 -4.21
C VAL A 587 6.24 21.41 -3.99
N ARG A 588 5.10 20.94 -3.47
CA ARG A 588 3.92 21.79 -3.22
C ARG A 588 3.12 21.35 -2.01
N VAL A 589 2.32 22.25 -1.46
CA VAL A 589 1.41 21.97 -0.34
C VAL A 589 -0.02 22.01 -0.84
N GLU A 590 -0.78 20.94 -0.53
CA GLU A 590 -2.20 20.78 -0.86
C GLU A 590 -3.05 20.71 0.43
N GLY A 591 -4.31 21.14 0.35
CA GLY A 591 -5.27 21.21 1.45
C GLY A 591 -5.37 22.58 2.13
N LEU A 592 -4.78 23.61 1.53
CA LEU A 592 -4.77 25.00 2.02
C LEU A 592 -5.33 26.01 1.00
N GLU A 593 -5.86 25.50 -0.11
CA GLU A 593 -6.46 26.26 -1.19
C GLU A 593 -7.70 27.01 -0.67
N THR A 594 -7.98 28.20 -1.19
CA THR A 594 -9.16 29.02 -0.86
C THR A 594 -9.27 29.48 0.61
N LEU A 595 -8.26 29.18 1.45
CA LEU A 595 -8.26 29.57 2.86
C LEU A 595 -7.67 30.97 3.09
N ASP A 596 -8.17 31.63 4.13
CA ASP A 596 -7.55 32.84 4.64
C ASP A 596 -6.20 32.54 5.28
N TYR A 597 -5.22 33.40 5.05
CA TYR A 597 -3.93 33.37 5.74
C TYR A 597 -3.49 34.77 6.19
N LEU A 598 -2.69 34.82 7.25
CA LEU A 598 -1.96 36.01 7.68
C LEU A 598 -0.53 35.93 7.11
N ASP A 599 -0.12 36.95 6.37
CA ASP A 599 1.21 37.01 5.77
C ASP A 599 2.19 37.76 6.69
N ASN A 600 3.11 37.02 7.34
CA ASN A 600 4.08 37.61 8.25
C ASN A 600 5.09 38.52 7.53
N LEU A 601 5.27 38.38 6.22
CA LEU A 601 6.13 39.27 5.41
C LEU A 601 5.42 40.62 5.12
N LYS A 602 4.11 40.67 5.27
CA LYS A 602 3.27 41.87 5.07
C LYS A 602 2.59 42.31 6.37
N ASN A 603 3.32 42.30 7.48
CA ASN A 603 2.82 42.74 8.79
C ASN A 603 1.53 42.04 9.24
N ARG A 604 1.36 40.76 8.88
CA ARG A 604 0.18 39.94 9.20
C ARG A 604 -1.12 40.44 8.57
N GLU A 605 -1.02 41.12 7.43
CA GLU A 605 -2.19 41.42 6.61
C GLU A 605 -2.86 40.10 6.17
N ARG A 606 -4.20 40.12 6.12
CA ARG A 606 -5.02 38.95 5.80
C ARG A 606 -5.26 38.90 4.30
N PHE A 607 -5.01 37.73 3.71
CA PHE A 607 -5.27 37.41 2.32
C PHE A 607 -6.01 36.08 2.22
N THR A 608 -6.49 35.74 1.02
CA THR A 608 -7.12 34.44 0.73
C THR A 608 -6.31 33.75 -0.37
N GLU A 609 -5.94 32.50 -0.16
CA GLU A 609 -5.18 31.71 -1.14
C GLU A 609 -6.03 31.43 -2.39
N GLN A 610 -5.49 31.71 -3.58
CA GLN A 610 -6.22 31.56 -4.85
C GLN A 610 -5.65 30.46 -5.74
N GLY A 611 -4.47 29.92 -5.40
CA GLY A 611 -3.87 28.82 -6.16
C GLY A 611 -4.51 27.47 -5.85
N ASP A 612 -4.48 26.56 -6.83
CA ASP A 612 -4.90 25.15 -6.69
C ASP A 612 -3.93 24.34 -5.80
N ALA A 613 -2.73 24.87 -5.52
CA ALA A 613 -1.76 24.38 -4.57
C ALA A 613 -0.78 25.51 -4.21
N ILE A 614 -0.09 25.38 -3.07
CA ILE A 614 0.97 26.34 -2.67
C ILE A 614 2.30 25.89 -3.28
N VAL A 615 2.83 26.74 -4.15
CA VAL A 615 4.14 26.58 -4.82
C VAL A 615 5.10 27.68 -4.34
N PHE A 616 6.42 27.46 -4.52
CA PHE A 616 7.45 28.29 -3.90
C PHE A 616 8.37 28.91 -4.95
N GLU A 617 8.26 30.22 -5.11
CA GLU A 617 9.13 31.03 -5.98
C GLU A 617 9.92 32.09 -5.20
N SER A 618 9.61 32.25 -3.91
CA SER A 618 10.17 33.28 -3.03
C SER A 618 10.01 32.91 -1.55
N GLU A 619 10.44 33.80 -0.65
CA GLU A 619 10.24 33.64 0.80
C GLU A 619 8.75 33.53 1.11
N VAL A 620 8.38 32.55 1.95
CA VAL A 620 7.02 32.34 2.41
C VAL A 620 7.03 32.27 3.93
N ASP A 621 6.15 33.03 4.56
CA ASP A 621 5.88 32.99 5.99
C ASP A 621 4.38 33.28 6.23
N LYS A 622 3.55 32.25 6.06
CA LYS A 622 2.09 32.37 6.05
C LYS A 622 1.46 31.53 7.16
N VAL A 623 0.52 32.12 7.89
CA VAL A 623 -0.33 31.43 8.88
C VAL A 623 -1.72 31.24 8.31
N TYR A 624 -2.03 30.05 7.83
CA TYR A 624 -3.34 29.66 7.33
C TYR A 624 -4.32 29.38 8.47
N LEU A 625 -5.53 29.92 8.34
CA LEU A 625 -6.53 29.98 9.40
C LEU A 625 -7.60 28.90 9.22
N ARG A 626 -8.06 28.29 10.32
CA ARG A 626 -9.16 27.28 10.30
C ARG A 626 -8.97 26.20 9.22
N THR A 627 -7.76 25.67 9.16
CA THR A 627 -7.31 24.69 8.17
C THR A 627 -7.93 23.31 8.42
N PRO A 628 -8.11 22.49 7.38
CA PRO A 628 -8.62 21.12 7.54
C PRO A 628 -7.71 20.29 8.46
N THR A 629 -8.24 19.15 8.92
CA THR A 629 -7.48 18.23 9.78
C THR A 629 -6.33 17.56 9.05
N LYS A 630 -6.34 17.48 7.72
CA LYS A 630 -5.29 16.85 6.89
C LYS A 630 -4.68 17.88 5.93
N ILE A 631 -3.36 17.97 5.90
CA ILE A 631 -2.57 18.78 4.98
C ILE A 631 -1.55 17.85 4.30
N ALA A 632 -1.32 18.02 3.00
CA ALA A 632 -0.41 17.19 2.22
C ALA A 632 0.76 18.00 1.68
N VAL A 633 1.99 17.52 1.86
CA VAL A 633 3.18 18.08 1.22
C VAL A 633 3.67 17.09 0.18
N LEU A 634 3.52 17.41 -1.09
CA LEU A 634 3.90 16.57 -2.21
C LEU A 634 5.35 16.86 -2.59
N ASP A 635 6.15 15.81 -2.72
CA ASP A 635 7.52 15.82 -3.21
C ASP A 635 7.56 14.85 -4.40
N HIS A 636 7.33 15.40 -5.60
CA HIS A 636 7.18 14.61 -6.82
C HIS A 636 8.47 13.92 -7.25
N GLU A 637 9.62 14.55 -7.01
CA GLU A 637 10.93 13.99 -7.39
C GLU A 637 11.26 12.74 -6.54
N ARG A 638 11.00 12.76 -5.23
CA ARG A 638 11.09 11.54 -4.39
C ARG A 638 9.84 10.67 -4.42
N LYS A 639 8.83 11.03 -5.21
CA LYS A 639 7.55 10.30 -5.38
C LYS A 639 6.88 9.99 -4.05
N ARG A 640 6.88 10.96 -3.14
CA ARG A 640 6.30 10.82 -1.81
C ARG A 640 5.40 12.00 -1.48
N THR A 641 4.50 11.78 -0.54
CA THR A 641 3.65 12.79 0.06
C THR A 641 3.77 12.66 1.57
N PHE A 642 4.09 13.76 2.24
CA PHE A 642 3.93 13.84 3.69
C PHE A 642 2.47 14.17 3.99
N GLU A 643 1.78 13.30 4.71
CA GLU A 643 0.48 13.62 5.28
C GLU A 643 0.67 14.12 6.72
N LEU A 644 0.25 15.35 6.98
CA LEU A 644 0.13 15.93 8.31
C LEU A 644 -1.34 15.88 8.72
N ARG A 645 -1.64 15.16 9.79
CA ARG A 645 -2.96 15.15 10.42
C ARG A 645 -2.90 15.85 11.77
N LYS A 646 -3.88 16.70 12.06
CA LYS A 646 -3.93 17.51 13.28
C LYS A 646 -5.28 17.48 13.97
N ASP A 647 -5.24 17.50 15.30
CA ASP A 647 -6.40 17.53 16.20
C ASP A 647 -6.13 18.53 17.34
N GLY A 648 -7.15 19.31 17.72
CA GLY A 648 -7.02 20.41 18.69
C GLY A 648 -6.18 21.61 18.22
N LEU A 649 -5.80 21.65 16.93
CA LEU A 649 -4.94 22.66 16.31
C LEU A 649 -5.63 23.24 15.06
N PRO A 650 -6.26 24.43 15.16
CA PRO A 650 -7.10 24.96 14.07
C PRO A 650 -6.30 25.56 12.91
N ASP A 651 -5.06 25.99 13.14
CA ASP A 651 -4.28 26.74 12.18
C ASP A 651 -3.14 25.89 11.61
N ALA A 652 -2.54 26.34 10.50
CA ALA A 652 -1.30 25.78 9.99
C ALA A 652 -0.34 26.87 9.54
N VAL A 653 0.95 26.64 9.65
CA VAL A 653 1.98 27.59 9.21
C VAL A 653 2.78 26.96 8.09
N VAL A 654 3.02 27.73 7.02
CA VAL A 654 3.92 27.35 5.93
C VAL A 654 5.07 28.33 5.89
N TRP A 655 6.30 27.83 6.03
CA TRP A 655 7.50 28.67 6.09
C TRP A 655 8.66 28.10 5.26
N ASN A 656 9.25 28.96 4.43
CA ASN A 656 10.55 28.76 3.79
C ASN A 656 11.26 30.12 3.67
N PRO A 657 12.51 30.27 4.17
CA PRO A 657 13.20 31.55 4.18
C PRO A 657 13.64 32.02 2.79
N TRP A 658 13.77 31.12 1.82
CA TRP A 658 14.38 31.40 0.52
C TRP A 658 15.83 31.92 0.62
N ASP A 659 16.42 32.25 -0.52
CA ASP A 659 17.85 32.57 -0.67
C ASP A 659 18.33 33.68 0.29
N LYS A 660 17.76 34.89 0.16
CA LYS A 660 18.28 36.07 0.87
C LYS A 660 18.17 35.93 2.39
N LYS A 661 17.02 35.45 2.89
CA LYS A 661 16.81 35.29 4.33
C LYS A 661 17.65 34.15 4.90
N ALA A 662 17.81 33.04 4.17
CA ALA A 662 18.59 31.90 4.65
C ALA A 662 20.03 32.30 5.00
N LYS A 663 20.66 33.14 4.17
CA LYS A 663 22.01 33.70 4.41
C LYS A 663 22.12 34.58 5.67
N THR A 664 21.00 35.10 6.17
CA THR A 664 20.98 35.92 7.40
C THR A 664 20.81 35.09 8.67
N ILE A 665 20.47 33.80 8.55
CA ILE A 665 20.21 32.91 9.69
C ILE A 665 21.52 32.19 10.05
N PRO A 666 22.18 32.52 11.19
CA PRO A 666 23.54 32.03 11.45
C PRO A 666 23.64 30.51 11.64
N ASP A 667 22.55 29.88 12.08
CA ASP A 667 22.45 28.44 12.35
C ASP A 667 21.76 27.67 11.20
N LEU A 668 21.69 28.25 10.00
CA LEU A 668 21.20 27.64 8.76
C LEU A 668 22.28 27.72 7.67
N GLY A 669 22.45 26.64 6.90
CA GLY A 669 23.28 26.65 5.70
C GLY A 669 22.68 27.52 4.60
N ASP A 670 23.53 28.24 3.87
CA ASP A 670 23.11 29.28 2.93
C ASP A 670 22.20 28.75 1.80
N ASP A 671 22.43 27.51 1.36
CA ASP A 671 21.65 26.82 0.33
C ASP A 671 20.65 25.80 0.91
N GLU A 672 20.60 25.62 2.24
CA GLU A 672 19.77 24.57 2.84
C GLU A 672 18.27 24.86 2.74
N TYR A 673 17.88 26.11 2.47
CA TYR A 673 16.49 26.48 2.19
C TYR A 673 15.89 25.68 1.02
N LYS A 674 16.75 25.17 0.11
CA LYS A 674 16.33 24.37 -1.04
C LYS A 674 15.77 23.00 -0.65
N HIS A 675 16.23 22.42 0.45
CA HIS A 675 15.89 21.05 0.84
C HIS A 675 15.04 20.98 2.11
N MET A 676 14.42 22.10 2.47
CA MET A 676 13.61 22.22 3.66
C MET A 676 12.28 22.90 3.35
N LEU A 677 11.22 22.41 3.97
CA LEU A 677 9.92 23.08 3.96
C LEU A 677 9.27 22.89 5.31
N CYS A 678 8.89 23.99 5.95
CA CYS A 678 8.22 23.94 7.23
C CYS A 678 6.71 23.98 7.02
N VAL A 679 6.00 22.94 7.46
CA VAL A 679 4.53 22.90 7.49
C VAL A 679 4.08 22.42 8.86
N GLU A 680 3.40 23.27 9.60
CA GLU A 680 3.23 23.13 11.05
C GLU A 680 1.76 23.02 11.42
N ALA A 681 1.40 22.09 12.31
CA ALA A 681 0.11 22.15 12.99
C ALA A 681 0.18 23.16 14.14
N ALA A 682 -0.74 24.13 14.16
CA ALA A 682 -0.62 25.28 15.05
C ALA A 682 -1.96 25.79 15.61
N CYS A 683 -1.86 26.62 16.63
CA CYS A 683 -2.94 27.42 17.19
C CYS A 683 -2.35 28.82 17.45
N VAL A 684 -2.64 29.75 16.53
CA VAL A 684 -1.97 31.04 16.42
C VAL A 684 -2.96 32.20 16.41
N GLU A 685 -4.01 32.14 15.60
CA GLU A 685 -4.97 33.26 15.45
C GLU A 685 -5.74 33.51 16.74
N LYS A 686 -6.25 32.43 17.34
CA LYS A 686 -7.01 32.47 18.59
C LYS A 686 -6.20 31.77 19.69
N PRO A 687 -5.53 32.52 20.58
CA PRO A 687 -4.79 31.95 21.69
C PRO A 687 -5.68 31.10 22.61
N ILE A 688 -5.13 30.01 23.14
CA ILE A 688 -5.79 29.11 24.08
C ILE A 688 -5.70 29.72 25.47
N THR A 689 -6.83 29.79 26.18
CA THR A 689 -6.88 30.24 27.57
C THR A 689 -7.30 29.09 28.47
N LEU A 690 -6.52 28.79 29.50
CA LEU A 690 -6.80 27.74 30.47
C LEU A 690 -7.04 28.33 31.85
N LYS A 691 -8.19 28.03 32.46
CA LYS A 691 -8.44 28.28 33.88
C LYS A 691 -7.65 27.30 34.75
N PRO A 692 -7.39 27.61 36.04
CA PRO A 692 -6.74 26.67 36.95
C PRO A 692 -7.40 25.30 36.94
N GLY A 693 -6.61 24.25 36.76
CA GLY A 693 -7.07 22.86 36.67
C GLY A 693 -7.53 22.42 35.27
N GLU A 694 -7.79 23.34 34.35
CA GLU A 694 -8.10 22.99 32.96
C GLU A 694 -6.86 22.50 32.21
N GLU A 695 -7.10 21.65 31.21
CA GLU A 695 -6.06 21.05 30.38
C GLU A 695 -6.45 21.16 28.91
N TRP A 696 -5.51 21.62 28.08
CA TRP A 696 -5.63 21.58 26.64
C TRP A 696 -4.89 20.38 26.06
N ARG A 697 -5.40 19.83 24.96
CA ARG A 697 -4.77 18.75 24.19
C ARG A 697 -4.63 19.16 22.72
N GLY A 698 -3.43 18.96 22.16
CA GLY A 698 -3.18 19.08 20.72
C GLY A 698 -2.36 17.90 20.21
N ARG A 699 -2.72 17.37 19.05
CA ARG A 699 -2.07 16.20 18.44
C ARG A 699 -1.70 16.49 16.99
N GLN A 700 -0.52 16.02 16.60
CA GLN A 700 -0.07 15.91 15.22
C GLN A 700 0.34 14.47 14.93
N GLU A 701 -0.01 14.00 13.75
CA GLU A 701 0.40 12.70 13.21
C GLU A 701 0.98 12.92 11.82
N LEU A 702 2.17 12.38 11.59
CA LEU A 702 2.94 12.51 10.37
C LEU A 702 3.10 11.13 9.74
N SER A 703 2.85 11.04 8.45
CA SER A 703 3.16 9.85 7.65
C SER A 703 3.78 10.24 6.32
N ALA A 704 4.65 9.38 5.78
CA ALA A 704 5.18 9.52 4.44
C ALA A 704 4.61 8.40 3.57
N VAL A 705 3.78 8.75 2.59
CA VAL A 705 3.10 7.80 1.69
C VAL A 705 3.57 8.00 0.24
N PRO A 706 3.49 7.00 -0.63
CA PRO A 706 3.81 7.16 -2.05
C PRO A 706 2.89 8.21 -2.73
N SER A 707 3.43 9.06 -3.60
CA SER A 707 2.68 10.18 -4.21
C SER A 707 1.54 9.76 -5.16
N SER A 708 1.39 8.47 -5.47
CA SER A 708 0.24 7.93 -6.19
C SER A 708 -1.06 7.88 -5.37
N TYR A 709 -1.02 8.24 -4.08
CA TYR A 709 -2.14 8.11 -3.15
C TYR A 709 -3.07 9.32 -3.00
N CYS A 710 -2.74 10.51 -3.54
CA CYS A 710 -3.42 11.75 -3.14
C CYS A 710 -4.35 12.42 -4.18
N SER A 711 -4.60 11.84 -5.35
CA SER A 711 -5.49 12.50 -6.33
C SER A 711 -7.00 12.30 -6.09
N GLY A 712 -7.43 11.67 -4.98
CA GLY A 712 -8.84 11.24 -4.82
C GLY A 712 -9.50 11.40 -3.45
N GLN A 713 -8.87 12.01 -2.43
CA GLN A 713 -9.45 12.08 -1.07
C GLN A 713 -9.36 13.43 -0.35
N LEU A 714 -9.10 14.52 -1.08
CA LEU A 714 -9.23 15.87 -0.53
C LEU A 714 -10.52 16.48 -1.08
N ASN A 715 -11.68 15.97 -0.65
CA ASN A 715 -12.96 16.58 -1.00
C ASN A 715 -13.39 17.56 0.12
N PRO A 716 -13.42 18.88 -0.12
CA PRO A 716 -13.75 19.88 0.90
C PRO A 716 -15.17 19.75 1.47
N GLU A 717 -16.06 19.03 0.78
CA GLU A 717 -17.48 18.92 1.15
C GLU A 717 -17.77 17.98 2.33
N SER A 718 -16.78 17.21 2.82
CA SER A 718 -16.98 16.28 3.94
C SER A 718 -16.78 16.89 5.34
N ALA A 719 -16.49 18.20 5.44
CA ALA A 719 -16.21 18.88 6.71
C ALA A 719 -17.36 19.77 7.24
N ILE A 720 -18.54 19.77 6.61
CA ILE A 720 -19.66 20.68 6.98
C ILE A 720 -20.79 19.98 7.77
N LEU A 721 -20.73 18.67 8.02
CA LEU A 721 -21.76 17.96 8.79
C LEU A 721 -21.24 17.51 10.17
N SER A 722 -20.87 18.46 11.02
CA SER A 722 -20.83 18.24 12.47
C SER A 722 -21.06 19.55 13.22
N GLU A 723 -22.24 20.16 13.04
CA GLU A 723 -22.78 21.12 14.00
C GLU A 723 -24.16 20.66 14.47
N ASP A 724 -24.25 20.46 15.79
CA ASP A 724 -25.40 20.57 16.67
C ASP A 724 -26.77 19.98 16.25
N ILE A 725 -27.10 18.83 16.87
CA ILE A 725 -28.48 18.55 17.29
C ILE A 725 -28.47 18.10 18.76
N GLY A 726 -28.57 19.07 19.66
CA GLY A 726 -29.18 18.92 20.99
C GLY A 726 -30.69 19.20 20.91
N PRO A 727 -31.49 18.77 21.90
CA PRO A 727 -32.82 18.22 21.67
C PRO A 727 -33.92 19.26 21.50
N ALA A 728 -34.76 19.04 20.49
CA ALA A 728 -36.20 19.33 20.48
C ALA A 728 -36.88 18.40 19.47
#